data_AF-B9Y729-F1
#
_entry.id   AF-B9Y729-F1
#
_cell.length_a   1.000
_cell.length_b   1.000
_cell.length_c   1.000
_cell.angle_alpha   90.00
_cell.angle_beta   90.00
_cell.angle_gamma   90.00
#
_symmetry.space_group_name_H-M   'P 1'
#
loop_
_entity.id
_entity.type
_entity.pdbx_description
1 polymer ?
#
loop_
_entity_poly.entity_id
_entity_poly.type
_entity_poly.pdbx_seq_one_letter_code
_entity_poly.pdbx_strand_id
1 'polypeptide(L)'
;MKTTTPTHTEDLSFSQQNIWNLEQALPHTPINHICTTLLIDEYFDAEALQRTLNAVLEHDETLRTRLTLMESRPRQYFVPFVPQAFPVLDFSAVTPAEFEAWQKAVTQTPMPLLDQPLIHFYGFQTGETCGGVLILAHHLISDGWAQVLLHNRIAALYCRAQAGESLEETELTPYREHLSQEQAYRHSPRYTRDQQFWQRETAAWEAPESLRTTPLYPLSPVGKRYSRTLSESLSRRLQVFCGERQISPFIAILLGLAVYLGRIHAQKAPVIGVPVINRSQSKEKYAGGMFVSTLPFRCELDPAQTADQFCQTLNDQWYRLLKHQKYPFSEIMKLARAQRPELEALFSIALSYEDTRLIPPSDTPVRFRGAWHYSGEQREELCLHVSHRESDAFQIDYDYQVQSFSGARIAQLHQSLTTILQDVLRHPDTPLSRLRILEEAEEDRIVYALNPLAATVPSATLVARWRQIVQNQGPRMAVVNQDHRLTFNQLNAQAEALAAQFLTLPQAEPLRIALILPRGEALITGMIAAMLSRAVWINLDPAQPANRLKTLLAQTGADLIISSCALREQLDPQQCWVWKTIEDHQFHPAAQTDAPRPFTPREAAYIVYTSGTTGTPKGVVVNSASLFNFIEAMAGVYPQNPVLSLCSPAFDAFLIESIGALFNGRSVVFADAEAAENPARLADLILRHHVGMLSLTPSRLQAYLRHPAFRQAASQLECLVCGGEAYPSALLRQLKRWTAARLYNQYGPSEATIGVCMKELTHARRITAGQPLPGCRL
;
A
#
# COMPACT_ATOMS: atom_id res chain seq x y z
N MET A 1 -25.46 -33.53 -33.46
CA MET A 1 -26.91 -33.37 -33.23
C MET A 1 -27.36 -32.11 -33.92
N LYS A 2 -28.41 -32.17 -34.76
CA LYS A 2 -28.98 -30.99 -35.42
C LYS A 2 -29.57 -30.06 -34.34
N THR A 3 -29.08 -28.83 -34.25
CA THR A 3 -29.63 -27.76 -33.39
C THR A 3 -31.02 -27.41 -33.87
N THR A 4 -32.05 -28.02 -33.28
CA THR A 4 -33.42 -27.55 -33.38
C THR A 4 -33.51 -26.21 -32.67
N THR A 5 -33.72 -25.14 -33.43
CA THR A 5 -33.97 -23.81 -32.87
C THR A 5 -35.16 -23.89 -31.90
N PRO A 6 -35.01 -23.48 -30.63
CA PRO A 6 -36.08 -23.57 -29.64
C PRO A 6 -37.27 -22.71 -30.07
N THR A 7 -38.49 -23.27 -29.95
CA THR A 7 -39.74 -22.60 -30.36
C THR A 7 -40.21 -21.52 -29.38
N HIS A 8 -39.74 -21.56 -28.13
CA HIS A 8 -40.03 -20.55 -27.11
C HIS A 8 -38.74 -20.18 -26.35
N THR A 9 -38.39 -18.90 -26.36
CA THR A 9 -37.23 -18.35 -25.65
C THR A 9 -37.62 -17.05 -24.95
N GLU A 10 -37.02 -16.79 -23.80
CA GLU A 10 -37.24 -15.62 -22.97
C GLU A 10 -35.96 -14.78 -22.85
N ASP A 11 -36.10 -13.51 -22.48
CA ASP A 11 -34.95 -12.64 -22.25
C ASP A 11 -34.30 -12.96 -20.89
N LEU A 12 -33.02 -12.61 -20.73
CA LEU A 12 -32.34 -12.72 -19.44
C LEU A 12 -32.90 -11.72 -18.43
N SER A 13 -32.95 -12.13 -17.15
CA SER A 13 -33.20 -11.21 -16.04
C SER A 13 -32.10 -10.15 -15.93
N PHE A 14 -32.36 -9.07 -15.18
CA PHE A 14 -31.34 -8.05 -14.91
C PHE A 14 -30.08 -8.64 -14.26
N SER A 15 -30.26 -9.57 -13.31
CA SER A 15 -29.17 -10.25 -12.63
C SER A 15 -28.40 -11.18 -13.57
N GLN A 16 -29.11 -11.94 -14.42
CA GLN A 16 -28.47 -12.78 -15.44
C GLN A 16 -27.68 -11.95 -16.47
N GLN A 17 -28.20 -10.79 -16.88
CA GLN A 17 -27.51 -9.92 -17.84
C GLN A 17 -26.17 -9.42 -17.28
N ASN A 18 -26.06 -9.15 -15.97
CA ASN A 18 -24.80 -8.75 -15.35
C ASN A 18 -23.76 -9.88 -15.41
N ILE A 19 -24.17 -11.12 -15.11
CA ILE A 19 -23.29 -12.29 -15.24
C ILE A 19 -22.88 -12.52 -16.69
N TRP A 20 -23.83 -12.41 -17.64
CA TRP A 20 -23.53 -12.52 -19.06
C TRP A 20 -22.49 -11.49 -19.52
N ASN A 21 -22.61 -10.23 -19.05
CA ASN A 21 -21.63 -9.20 -19.40
C ASN A 21 -20.23 -9.52 -18.86
N LEU A 22 -20.13 -10.10 -17.66
CA LEU A 22 -18.85 -10.54 -17.09
C LEU A 22 -18.26 -11.71 -17.90
N GLU A 23 -19.10 -12.66 -18.30
CA GLU A 23 -18.71 -13.79 -19.13
C GLU A 23 -18.16 -13.35 -20.51
N GLN A 24 -18.76 -12.33 -21.12
CA GLN A 24 -18.25 -11.74 -22.36
C GLN A 24 -16.91 -11.02 -22.15
N ALA A 25 -16.68 -10.44 -20.97
CA ALA A 25 -15.44 -9.75 -20.65
C ALA A 25 -14.29 -10.71 -20.33
N LEU A 26 -14.58 -11.89 -19.78
CA LEU A 26 -13.63 -12.92 -19.35
C LEU A 26 -14.06 -14.32 -19.82
N PRO A 27 -14.10 -14.57 -21.14
CA PRO A 27 -14.59 -15.83 -21.68
C PRO A 27 -13.67 -16.99 -21.32
N HIS A 28 -14.25 -18.19 -21.22
CA HIS A 28 -13.54 -19.46 -20.93
C HIS A 28 -12.87 -19.51 -19.56
N THR A 29 -13.41 -18.77 -18.60
CA THR A 29 -12.94 -18.75 -17.22
C THR A 29 -13.98 -19.34 -16.27
N PRO A 30 -13.58 -19.93 -15.13
CA PRO A 30 -14.51 -20.40 -14.10
C PRO A 30 -15.02 -19.27 -13.18
N ILE A 31 -14.84 -18.00 -13.53
CA ILE A 31 -15.15 -16.86 -12.65
C ILE A 31 -16.64 -16.82 -12.25
N ASN A 32 -17.52 -17.30 -13.12
CA ASN A 32 -18.96 -17.37 -12.90
C ASN A 32 -19.44 -18.76 -12.44
N HIS A 33 -18.54 -19.60 -11.91
CA HIS A 33 -18.92 -20.91 -11.40
C HIS A 33 -19.23 -20.85 -9.92
N ILE A 34 -20.36 -21.45 -9.54
CA ILE A 34 -20.69 -21.76 -8.17
C ILE A 34 -20.48 -23.25 -8.00
N CYS A 35 -19.52 -23.63 -7.15
CA CYS A 35 -19.22 -25.02 -6.88
C CYS A 35 -19.41 -25.30 -5.40
N THR A 36 -20.27 -26.27 -5.10
CA THR A 36 -20.58 -26.70 -3.75
C THR A 36 -20.47 -28.21 -3.63
N THR A 37 -20.39 -28.70 -2.39
CA THR A 37 -20.44 -30.12 -2.10
C THR A 37 -21.40 -30.36 -0.95
N LEU A 38 -22.26 -31.35 -1.10
CA LEU A 38 -23.06 -31.92 -0.03
C LEU A 38 -22.46 -33.28 0.33
N LEU A 39 -21.79 -33.35 1.48
CA LEU A 39 -21.21 -34.57 2.02
C LEU A 39 -22.25 -35.33 2.84
N ILE A 40 -22.16 -36.66 2.77
CA ILE A 40 -22.93 -37.63 3.55
C ILE A 40 -21.91 -38.42 4.36
N ASP A 41 -21.90 -38.22 5.69
CA ASP A 41 -20.87 -38.80 6.55
C ASP A 41 -21.06 -40.32 6.74
N GLU A 42 -22.30 -40.80 6.71
CA GLU A 42 -22.66 -42.22 6.82
C GLU A 42 -23.92 -42.54 6.01
N TYR A 43 -24.16 -43.83 5.74
CA TYR A 43 -25.32 -44.33 5.00
C TYR A 43 -25.43 -43.83 3.55
N PHE A 44 -24.29 -43.67 2.88
CA PHE A 44 -24.24 -43.37 1.45
C PHE A 44 -24.80 -44.53 0.61
N ASP A 45 -25.72 -44.20 -0.30
CA ASP A 45 -26.38 -45.07 -1.24
C ASP A 45 -26.43 -44.36 -2.61
N ALA A 46 -25.66 -44.91 -3.56
CA ALA A 46 -25.54 -44.36 -4.90
C ALA A 46 -26.87 -44.41 -5.68
N GLU A 47 -27.69 -45.45 -5.50
CA GLU A 47 -28.96 -45.59 -6.21
C GLU A 47 -30.00 -44.61 -5.66
N ALA A 48 -30.04 -44.43 -4.34
CA ALA A 48 -30.84 -43.39 -3.71
C ALA A 48 -30.43 -42.00 -4.25
N LEU A 49 -29.13 -41.71 -4.31
CA LEU A 49 -28.62 -40.46 -4.87
C LEU A 49 -29.04 -40.26 -6.33
N GLN A 50 -28.95 -41.27 -7.20
CA GLN A 50 -29.39 -41.18 -8.60
C GLN A 50 -30.87 -40.80 -8.71
N ARG A 51 -31.73 -41.45 -7.91
CA ARG A 51 -33.18 -41.16 -7.89
C ARG A 51 -33.45 -39.74 -7.39
N THR A 52 -32.77 -39.32 -6.34
CA THR A 52 -32.87 -37.95 -5.79
C THR A 52 -32.48 -36.88 -6.79
N LEU A 53 -31.33 -37.03 -7.46
CA LEU A 53 -30.86 -36.03 -8.43
C LEU A 53 -31.79 -35.93 -9.65
N ASN A 54 -32.34 -37.05 -10.12
CA ASN A 54 -33.35 -37.04 -11.17
C ASN A 54 -34.63 -36.33 -10.72
N ALA A 55 -35.13 -36.62 -9.51
CA ALA A 55 -36.32 -35.98 -8.96
C ALA A 55 -36.12 -34.45 -8.85
N VAL A 56 -34.99 -33.99 -8.33
CA VAL A 56 -34.66 -32.56 -8.24
C VAL A 56 -34.64 -31.89 -9.63
N LEU A 57 -34.01 -32.54 -10.61
CA LEU A 57 -33.90 -32.02 -11.98
C LEU A 57 -35.26 -31.99 -12.70
N GLU A 58 -36.14 -32.96 -12.41
CA GLU A 58 -37.50 -33.01 -12.94
C GLU A 58 -38.34 -31.84 -12.42
N HIS A 59 -38.35 -31.63 -11.10
CA HIS A 59 -39.21 -30.63 -10.43
C HIS A 59 -38.71 -29.19 -10.58
N ASP A 60 -37.41 -28.97 -10.82
CA ASP A 60 -36.82 -27.63 -10.95
C ASP A 60 -36.44 -27.30 -12.40
N GLU A 61 -37.30 -26.53 -13.09
CA GLU A 61 -37.03 -26.11 -14.47
C GLU A 61 -35.76 -25.23 -14.58
N THR A 62 -35.35 -24.54 -13.52
CA THR A 62 -34.19 -23.62 -13.57
C THR A 62 -32.88 -24.37 -13.78
N LEU A 63 -32.77 -25.59 -13.26
CA LEU A 63 -31.63 -26.49 -13.48
C LEU A 63 -31.56 -26.99 -14.94
N ARG A 64 -32.70 -26.92 -15.65
CA ARG A 64 -32.85 -27.26 -17.06
C ARG A 64 -32.81 -26.03 -17.98
N THR A 65 -32.38 -24.89 -17.48
CA THR A 65 -32.15 -23.70 -18.30
C THR A 65 -31.00 -23.93 -19.28
N ARG A 66 -31.17 -23.41 -20.50
CA ARG A 66 -30.17 -23.34 -21.55
C ARG A 66 -30.13 -21.92 -22.09
N LEU A 67 -28.97 -21.54 -22.63
CA LEU A 67 -28.77 -20.23 -23.25
C LEU A 67 -28.54 -20.39 -24.74
N THR A 68 -29.08 -19.48 -25.54
CA THR A 68 -28.83 -19.44 -26.98
C THR A 68 -28.62 -18.00 -27.42
N LEU A 69 -28.10 -17.81 -28.63
CA LEU A 69 -28.02 -16.50 -29.27
C LEU A 69 -29.09 -16.38 -30.34
N MET A 70 -30.02 -15.43 -30.16
CA MET A 70 -30.96 -15.03 -31.20
C MET A 70 -30.69 -13.58 -31.57
N GLU A 71 -30.44 -13.31 -32.85
CA GLU A 71 -30.11 -11.96 -33.35
C GLU A 71 -28.93 -11.32 -32.58
N SER A 72 -27.93 -12.13 -32.22
CA SER A 72 -26.77 -11.73 -31.40
C SER A 72 -27.10 -11.27 -29.97
N ARG A 73 -28.31 -11.57 -29.47
CA ARG A 73 -28.71 -11.33 -28.07
C ARG A 73 -28.84 -12.65 -27.32
N PRO A 74 -28.36 -12.72 -26.07
CA PRO A 74 -28.54 -13.91 -25.25
C PRO A 74 -30.02 -14.06 -24.89
N ARG A 75 -30.55 -15.27 -25.10
CA ARG A 75 -31.89 -15.67 -24.67
C ARG A 75 -31.81 -16.97 -23.90
N GLN A 76 -32.75 -17.20 -23.00
CA GLN A 76 -32.84 -18.43 -22.25
C GLN A 76 -34.06 -19.25 -22.66
N TYR A 77 -33.96 -20.57 -22.49
CA TYR A 77 -35.08 -21.49 -22.66
C TYR A 77 -34.92 -22.69 -21.72
N PHE A 78 -36.03 -23.35 -21.43
CA PHE A 78 -36.06 -24.49 -20.51
C PHE A 78 -36.26 -25.78 -21.31
N VAL A 79 -35.36 -26.75 -21.15
CA VAL A 79 -35.51 -28.05 -21.83
C VAL A 79 -36.43 -28.97 -21.02
N PRO A 80 -37.29 -29.79 -21.66
CA PRO A 80 -38.06 -30.81 -20.96
C PRO A 80 -37.17 -31.77 -20.16
N PHE A 81 -37.70 -32.32 -19.07
CA PHE A 81 -36.99 -33.33 -18.29
C PHE A 81 -36.80 -34.62 -19.10
N VAL A 82 -35.61 -35.19 -18.97
CA VAL A 82 -35.26 -36.53 -19.45
C VAL A 82 -34.41 -37.17 -18.35
N PRO A 83 -34.71 -38.39 -17.89
CA PRO A 83 -33.90 -39.09 -16.91
C PRO A 83 -32.44 -39.24 -17.36
N GLN A 84 -31.51 -39.06 -16.43
CA GLN A 84 -30.07 -39.10 -16.69
C GLN A 84 -29.36 -39.97 -15.66
N ALA A 85 -28.23 -40.55 -16.06
CA ALA A 85 -27.29 -41.19 -15.15
C ALA A 85 -26.19 -40.18 -14.79
N PHE A 86 -26.02 -39.90 -13.51
CA PHE A 86 -24.95 -39.03 -13.01
C PHE A 86 -23.71 -39.87 -12.67
N PRO A 87 -22.49 -39.40 -12.95
CA PRO A 87 -21.29 -40.13 -12.57
C PRO A 87 -21.20 -40.28 -11.05
N VAL A 88 -20.81 -41.47 -10.59
CA VAL A 88 -20.46 -41.74 -9.19
C VAL A 88 -19.00 -42.21 -9.17
N LEU A 89 -18.13 -41.39 -8.61
CA LEU A 89 -16.69 -41.63 -8.59
C LEU A 89 -16.28 -42.27 -7.26
N ASP A 90 -15.50 -43.34 -7.32
CA ASP A 90 -14.99 -44.02 -6.14
C ASP A 90 -13.62 -43.45 -5.73
N PHE A 91 -13.59 -42.82 -4.56
CA PHE A 91 -12.43 -42.26 -3.89
C PHE A 91 -12.11 -42.99 -2.56
N SER A 92 -12.70 -44.17 -2.33
CA SER A 92 -12.46 -44.96 -1.10
C SER A 92 -11.00 -45.41 -0.95
N ALA A 93 -10.27 -45.55 -2.06
CA ALA A 93 -8.87 -45.96 -2.08
C ALA A 93 -7.87 -44.80 -2.30
N VAL A 94 -8.32 -43.54 -2.32
CA VAL A 94 -7.44 -42.38 -2.49
C VAL A 94 -7.23 -41.62 -1.19
N THR A 95 -6.20 -40.79 -1.16
CA THR A 95 -5.94 -39.90 -0.03
C THR A 95 -6.91 -38.70 0.00
N PRO A 96 -7.18 -38.11 1.17
CA PRO A 96 -7.97 -36.87 1.27
C PRO A 96 -7.42 -35.74 0.40
N ALA A 97 -6.11 -35.64 0.24
CA ALA A 97 -5.45 -34.64 -0.59
C ALA A 97 -5.74 -34.82 -2.09
N GLU A 98 -5.84 -36.06 -2.57
CA GLU A 98 -6.21 -36.36 -3.97
C GLU A 98 -7.67 -36.04 -4.22
N PHE A 99 -8.55 -36.31 -3.25
CA PHE A 99 -9.97 -35.92 -3.33
C PHE A 99 -10.13 -34.40 -3.38
N GLU A 100 -9.47 -33.64 -2.50
CA GLU A 100 -9.46 -32.18 -2.53
C GLU A 100 -8.91 -31.63 -3.87
N ALA A 101 -7.85 -32.26 -4.41
CA ALA A 101 -7.29 -31.89 -5.70
C ALA A 101 -8.30 -32.12 -6.85
N TRP A 102 -9.06 -33.21 -6.82
CA TRP A 102 -10.14 -33.45 -7.77
C TRP A 102 -11.25 -32.40 -7.65
N GLN A 103 -11.74 -32.13 -6.43
CA GLN A 103 -12.77 -31.10 -6.21
C GLN A 103 -12.34 -29.76 -6.81
N LYS A 104 -11.11 -29.34 -6.52
CA LYS A 104 -10.51 -28.12 -7.06
C LYS A 104 -10.42 -28.13 -8.59
N ALA A 105 -10.01 -29.24 -9.19
CA ALA A 105 -9.94 -29.37 -10.65
C ALA A 105 -11.32 -29.23 -11.30
N VAL A 106 -12.36 -29.83 -10.71
CA VAL A 106 -13.74 -29.68 -11.19
C VAL A 106 -14.19 -28.22 -11.08
N THR A 107 -13.93 -27.55 -9.95
CA THR A 107 -14.28 -26.13 -9.79
C THR A 107 -13.65 -25.23 -10.87
N GLN A 108 -12.45 -25.58 -11.32
CA GLN A 108 -11.68 -24.82 -12.31
C GLN A 108 -11.99 -25.17 -13.77
N THR A 109 -12.88 -26.14 -14.02
CA THR A 109 -13.21 -26.60 -15.37
C THR A 109 -14.17 -25.60 -16.04
N PRO A 110 -13.78 -24.90 -17.12
CA PRO A 110 -14.66 -23.97 -17.85
C PRO A 110 -15.91 -24.66 -18.40
N MET A 111 -17.05 -23.99 -18.35
CA MET A 111 -18.32 -24.55 -18.83
C MET A 111 -18.72 -23.93 -20.17
N PRO A 112 -18.91 -24.73 -21.24
CA PRO A 112 -19.55 -24.25 -22.46
C PRO A 112 -20.98 -23.77 -22.17
N LEU A 113 -21.38 -22.61 -22.71
CA LEU A 113 -22.63 -21.95 -22.32
C LEU A 113 -23.80 -22.18 -23.27
N LEU A 114 -23.54 -22.05 -24.57
CA LEU A 114 -24.60 -21.99 -25.58
C LEU A 114 -25.11 -23.39 -25.89
N ASP A 115 -26.40 -23.58 -25.68
CA ASP A 115 -27.16 -24.80 -25.91
C ASP A 115 -26.61 -26.02 -25.12
N GLN A 116 -25.94 -25.77 -23.98
CA GLN A 116 -25.31 -26.78 -23.12
C GLN A 116 -25.84 -26.76 -21.68
N PRO A 117 -25.77 -27.88 -20.93
CA PRO A 117 -26.09 -27.91 -19.51
C PRO A 117 -25.27 -26.91 -18.70
N LEU A 118 -25.96 -26.14 -17.87
CA LEU A 118 -25.36 -25.13 -16.99
C LEU A 118 -25.19 -25.60 -15.53
N ILE A 119 -25.45 -26.89 -15.28
CA ILE A 119 -25.25 -27.56 -14.00
C ILE A 119 -24.80 -29.00 -14.23
N HIS A 120 -23.85 -29.45 -13.40
CA HIS A 120 -23.33 -30.80 -13.41
C HIS A 120 -23.29 -31.35 -11.99
N PHE A 121 -23.76 -32.59 -11.82
CA PHE A 121 -23.71 -33.33 -10.57
C PHE A 121 -22.67 -34.44 -10.68
N TYR A 122 -21.77 -34.48 -9.70
CA TYR A 122 -20.76 -35.54 -9.57
C TYR A 122 -20.97 -36.24 -8.23
N GLY A 123 -21.62 -37.40 -8.27
CA GLY A 123 -21.67 -38.28 -7.11
C GLY A 123 -20.27 -38.79 -6.79
N PHE A 124 -19.99 -39.02 -5.52
CA PHE A 124 -18.73 -39.62 -5.11
C PHE A 124 -18.88 -40.46 -3.84
N GLN A 125 -17.96 -41.39 -3.66
CA GLN A 125 -17.82 -42.24 -2.48
C GLN A 125 -16.41 -42.08 -1.91
N THR A 126 -16.26 -41.86 -0.61
CA THR A 126 -14.96 -41.68 0.07
C THR A 126 -14.66 -42.77 1.10
N GLY A 127 -15.60 -43.71 1.30
CA GLY A 127 -15.47 -44.87 2.18
C GLY A 127 -16.64 -45.83 1.95
N GLU A 128 -16.75 -46.91 2.72
CA GLU A 128 -17.82 -47.91 2.53
C GLU A 128 -19.23 -47.31 2.64
N THR A 129 -19.42 -46.33 3.53
CA THR A 129 -20.72 -45.68 3.80
C THR A 129 -20.66 -44.16 3.70
N CYS A 130 -19.53 -43.60 3.25
CA CYS A 130 -19.30 -42.16 3.17
C CYS A 130 -19.27 -41.71 1.70
N GLY A 131 -19.86 -40.56 1.39
CA GLY A 131 -19.90 -40.06 0.03
C GLY A 131 -20.57 -38.70 -0.08
N GLY A 132 -21.20 -38.43 -1.22
CA GLY A 132 -21.94 -37.20 -1.43
C GLY A 132 -22.10 -36.82 -2.89
N VAL A 133 -22.39 -35.54 -3.10
CA VAL A 133 -22.48 -34.94 -4.44
C VAL A 133 -21.75 -33.61 -4.48
N LEU A 134 -20.89 -33.44 -5.49
CA LEU A 134 -20.33 -32.16 -5.88
C LEU A 134 -21.19 -31.57 -6.99
N ILE A 135 -21.59 -30.32 -6.81
CA ILE A 135 -22.49 -29.59 -7.72
C ILE A 135 -21.68 -28.44 -8.34
N LEU A 136 -21.51 -28.47 -9.65
CA LEU A 136 -20.91 -27.39 -10.42
C LEU A 136 -22.00 -26.71 -11.24
N ALA A 137 -22.37 -25.48 -10.87
CA ALA A 137 -23.40 -24.70 -11.55
C ALA A 137 -22.84 -23.37 -12.09
N HIS A 138 -23.37 -22.90 -13.21
CA HIS A 138 -23.09 -21.56 -13.69
C HIS A 138 -23.96 -20.52 -12.97
N HIS A 139 -23.39 -19.37 -12.61
CA HIS A 139 -24.07 -18.28 -11.89
C HIS A 139 -25.23 -17.63 -12.70
N LEU A 140 -25.42 -18.03 -13.96
CA LEU A 140 -26.56 -17.63 -14.81
C LEU A 140 -27.85 -18.34 -14.43
N ILE A 141 -27.77 -19.52 -13.80
CA ILE A 141 -28.95 -20.32 -13.45
C ILE A 141 -29.08 -20.56 -11.94
N SER A 142 -28.12 -20.07 -11.15
CA SER A 142 -28.10 -20.24 -9.72
C SER A 142 -27.39 -19.08 -9.05
N ASP A 143 -27.76 -18.80 -7.80
CA ASP A 143 -27.00 -17.97 -6.88
C ASP A 143 -26.76 -18.72 -5.55
N GLY A 144 -26.12 -18.04 -4.58
CA GLY A 144 -25.80 -18.67 -3.30
C GLY A 144 -27.03 -19.15 -2.52
N TRP A 145 -28.15 -18.41 -2.57
CA TRP A 145 -29.40 -18.83 -1.92
C TRP A 145 -30.00 -20.05 -2.60
N ALA A 146 -30.02 -20.07 -3.94
CA ALA A 146 -30.51 -21.22 -4.71
C ALA A 146 -29.70 -22.50 -4.42
N GLN A 147 -28.38 -22.41 -4.22
CA GLN A 147 -27.57 -23.56 -3.84
C GLN A 147 -27.91 -24.10 -2.44
N VAL A 148 -28.21 -23.24 -1.47
CA VAL A 148 -28.66 -23.68 -0.14
C VAL A 148 -30.01 -24.38 -0.22
N LEU A 149 -30.95 -23.84 -1.01
CA LEU A 149 -32.24 -24.51 -1.28
C LEU A 149 -32.04 -25.87 -1.93
N LEU A 150 -31.14 -25.95 -2.93
CA LEU A 150 -30.81 -27.18 -3.63
C LEU A 150 -30.22 -28.24 -2.69
N HIS A 151 -29.27 -27.86 -1.82
CA HIS A 151 -28.72 -28.76 -0.82
C HIS A 151 -29.78 -29.29 0.15
N ASN A 152 -30.64 -28.43 0.69
CA ASN A 152 -31.70 -28.83 1.60
C ASN A 152 -32.70 -29.80 0.92
N ARG A 153 -33.03 -29.55 -0.35
CA ARG A 153 -33.90 -30.43 -1.14
C ARG A 153 -33.25 -31.78 -1.42
N ILE A 154 -31.98 -31.79 -1.84
CA ILE A 154 -31.23 -33.04 -2.05
C ILE A 154 -31.18 -33.84 -0.75
N ALA A 155 -30.88 -33.22 0.39
CA ALA A 155 -30.84 -33.91 1.68
C ALA A 155 -32.20 -34.53 2.04
N ALA A 156 -33.30 -33.78 1.91
CA ALA A 156 -34.64 -34.28 2.21
C ALA A 156 -35.10 -35.43 1.29
N LEU A 157 -34.90 -35.27 -0.02
CA LEU A 157 -35.26 -36.28 -1.00
C LEU A 157 -34.36 -37.52 -0.94
N TYR A 158 -33.10 -37.37 -0.55
CA TYR A 158 -32.19 -38.48 -0.33
C TYR A 158 -32.68 -39.38 0.80
N CYS A 159 -33.08 -38.80 1.94
CA CYS A 159 -33.62 -39.57 3.05
C CYS A 159 -34.90 -40.33 2.65
N ARG A 160 -35.81 -39.70 1.90
CA ARG A 160 -37.02 -40.34 1.35
C ARG A 160 -36.67 -41.47 0.38
N ALA A 161 -35.70 -41.25 -0.52
CA ALA A 161 -35.26 -42.25 -1.48
C ALA A 161 -34.69 -43.48 -0.78
N GLN A 162 -33.85 -43.28 0.25
CA GLN A 162 -33.27 -44.34 1.06
C GLN A 162 -34.33 -45.15 1.83
N ALA A 163 -35.37 -44.48 2.32
CA ALA A 163 -36.52 -45.13 2.96
C ALA A 163 -37.48 -45.84 1.99
N GLY A 164 -37.27 -45.70 0.67
CA GLY A 164 -38.17 -46.25 -0.35
C GLY A 164 -39.49 -45.50 -0.47
N GLU A 165 -39.56 -44.26 0.01
CA GLU A 165 -40.75 -43.41 -0.01
C GLU A 165 -40.94 -42.70 -1.37
N SER A 166 -42.14 -42.16 -1.61
CA SER A 166 -42.40 -41.30 -2.79
C SER A 166 -41.44 -40.12 -2.78
N LEU A 167 -41.02 -39.65 -3.97
CA LEU A 167 -40.17 -38.46 -4.16
C LEU A 167 -40.94 -37.25 -4.71
N GLU A 168 -42.28 -37.30 -4.71
CA GLU A 168 -43.10 -36.15 -5.12
C GLU A 168 -42.82 -34.92 -4.26
N GLU A 169 -42.69 -33.76 -4.89
CA GLU A 169 -42.53 -32.45 -4.23
C GLU A 169 -43.70 -31.51 -4.55
N THR A 170 -43.91 -30.52 -3.69
CA THR A 170 -44.77 -29.38 -4.01
C THR A 170 -44.17 -28.60 -5.17
N GLU A 171 -45.01 -28.11 -6.09
CA GLU A 171 -44.55 -27.28 -7.22
C GLU A 171 -43.78 -26.05 -6.74
N LEU A 172 -42.61 -25.84 -7.34
CA LEU A 172 -41.79 -24.66 -7.11
C LEU A 172 -42.36 -23.46 -7.86
N THR A 173 -42.07 -22.25 -7.36
CA THR A 173 -42.40 -21.03 -8.10
C THR A 173 -41.56 -20.97 -9.38
N PRO A 174 -42.18 -20.93 -10.58
CA PRO A 174 -41.46 -20.90 -11.85
C PRO A 174 -40.60 -19.64 -12.01
N TYR A 175 -39.37 -19.76 -12.53
CA TYR A 175 -38.48 -18.60 -12.70
C TYR A 175 -39.00 -17.59 -13.74
N ARG A 176 -39.79 -18.05 -14.72
CA ARG A 176 -40.53 -17.20 -15.67
C ARG A 176 -41.46 -16.16 -14.99
N GLU A 177 -41.96 -16.46 -13.80
CA GLU A 177 -42.77 -15.51 -13.03
C GLU A 177 -41.91 -14.31 -12.62
N HIS A 178 -40.66 -14.55 -12.20
CA HIS A 178 -39.71 -13.49 -11.88
C HIS A 178 -39.38 -12.62 -13.10
N LEU A 179 -39.14 -13.22 -14.27
CA LEU A 179 -38.90 -12.49 -15.51
C LEU A 179 -40.07 -11.57 -15.88
N SER A 180 -41.30 -12.08 -15.76
CA SER A 180 -42.52 -11.30 -16.01
C SER A 180 -42.64 -10.13 -15.04
N GLN A 181 -42.27 -10.33 -13.77
CA GLN A 181 -42.28 -9.27 -12.76
C GLN A 181 -41.21 -8.21 -12.98
N GLU A 182 -40.02 -8.57 -13.46
CA GLU A 182 -38.98 -7.60 -13.82
C GLU A 182 -39.41 -6.72 -14.99
N GLN A 183 -40.04 -7.31 -16.01
CA GLN A 183 -40.62 -6.56 -17.13
C GLN A 183 -41.69 -5.58 -16.64
N ALA A 184 -42.62 -6.05 -15.80
CA ALA A 184 -43.63 -5.17 -15.21
C ALA A 184 -43.02 -4.05 -14.35
N TYR A 185 -41.97 -4.34 -13.59
CA TYR A 185 -41.24 -3.34 -12.80
C TYR A 185 -40.63 -2.26 -13.70
N ARG A 186 -39.99 -2.63 -14.82
CA ARG A 186 -39.36 -1.70 -15.76
C ARG A 186 -40.32 -0.64 -16.31
N HIS A 187 -41.60 -0.97 -16.42
CA HIS A 187 -42.66 -0.08 -16.89
C HIS A 187 -43.47 0.57 -15.77
N SER A 188 -43.05 0.42 -14.51
CA SER A 188 -43.78 0.92 -13.34
C SER A 188 -43.30 2.31 -12.88
N PRO A 189 -44.14 3.10 -12.19
CA PRO A 189 -43.71 4.34 -11.54
C PRO A 189 -42.61 4.14 -10.48
N ARG A 190 -42.48 2.91 -9.94
CA ARG A 190 -41.43 2.57 -8.98
C ARG A 190 -40.04 2.62 -9.64
N TYR A 191 -39.91 2.16 -10.88
CA TYR A 191 -38.64 2.20 -11.61
C TYR A 191 -38.12 3.63 -11.75
N THR A 192 -38.99 4.58 -12.12
CA THR A 192 -38.63 6.00 -12.20
C THR A 192 -38.21 6.58 -10.86
N ARG A 193 -38.87 6.19 -9.77
CA ARG A 193 -38.50 6.61 -8.41
C ARG A 193 -37.13 6.09 -8.00
N ASP A 194 -36.87 4.81 -8.28
CA ASP A 194 -35.58 4.18 -7.98
C ASP A 194 -34.46 4.78 -8.84
N GLN A 195 -34.72 5.08 -10.11
CA GLN A 195 -33.81 5.82 -10.99
C GLN A 195 -33.44 7.20 -10.41
N GLN A 196 -34.42 7.98 -9.96
CA GLN A 196 -34.17 9.30 -9.35
C GLN A 196 -33.42 9.22 -8.03
N PHE A 197 -33.63 8.15 -7.26
CA PHE A 197 -32.87 7.88 -6.05
C PHE A 197 -31.40 7.61 -6.40
N TRP A 198 -31.13 6.65 -7.30
CA TRP A 198 -29.77 6.28 -7.69
C TRP A 198 -29.04 7.40 -8.43
N GLN A 199 -29.75 8.21 -9.23
CA GLN A 199 -29.16 9.38 -9.88
C GLN A 199 -28.61 10.38 -8.84
N ARG A 200 -29.37 10.65 -7.77
CA ARG A 200 -28.93 11.51 -6.66
C ARG A 200 -27.80 10.87 -5.85
N GLU A 201 -27.93 9.59 -5.55
CA GLU A 201 -26.96 8.84 -4.76
C GLU A 201 -25.58 8.83 -5.46
N THR A 202 -25.55 8.46 -6.74
CA THR A 202 -24.33 8.36 -7.56
C THR A 202 -23.70 9.70 -7.94
N ALA A 203 -24.42 10.82 -7.75
CA ALA A 203 -23.92 12.15 -8.12
C ALA A 203 -22.79 12.64 -7.23
N ALA A 204 -22.78 12.21 -5.97
CA ALA A 204 -21.80 12.63 -4.97
C ALA A 204 -20.58 11.69 -4.88
N TRP A 205 -20.49 10.67 -5.74
CA TRP A 205 -19.43 9.68 -5.63
C TRP A 205 -18.18 10.14 -6.36
N GLU A 206 -17.03 9.70 -5.87
CA GLU A 206 -15.75 9.79 -6.58
C GLU A 206 -15.47 8.44 -7.27
N ALA A 207 -14.46 8.38 -8.14
CA ALA A 207 -14.04 7.09 -8.68
C ALA A 207 -13.39 6.26 -7.55
N PRO A 208 -13.61 4.93 -7.49
CA PRO A 208 -12.93 4.11 -6.51
C PRO A 208 -11.42 4.20 -6.73
N GLU A 209 -10.68 4.55 -5.69
CA GLU A 209 -9.22 4.54 -5.76
C GLU A 209 -8.75 3.08 -5.74
N SER A 210 -7.92 2.71 -6.73
CA SER A 210 -7.33 1.37 -6.77
C SER A 210 -6.46 1.15 -5.54
N LEU A 211 -6.60 -0.03 -4.93
CA LEU A 211 -5.85 -0.40 -3.73
C LEU A 211 -4.46 -0.94 -4.10
N ARG A 212 -4.13 -0.93 -5.40
CA ARG A 212 -2.86 -1.38 -5.93
C ARG A 212 -1.74 -0.50 -5.45
N THR A 213 -0.68 -1.17 -5.02
CA THR A 213 0.61 -0.54 -4.73
C THR A 213 1.52 -0.51 -5.95
N THR A 214 1.14 -1.15 -7.07
CA THR A 214 1.96 -1.19 -8.31
C THR A 214 1.07 -1.18 -9.58
N PRO A 215 1.31 -0.27 -10.54
CA PRO A 215 0.42 -0.07 -11.71
C PRO A 215 0.73 -0.94 -12.94
N LEU A 216 1.61 -1.95 -12.86
CA LEU A 216 2.40 -2.37 -14.04
C LEU A 216 1.81 -3.46 -14.94
N TYR A 217 0.64 -4.07 -14.66
CA TYR A 217 0.17 -5.21 -15.46
C TYR A 217 -1.33 -5.16 -15.80
N PRO A 218 -1.72 -5.69 -16.98
CA PRO A 218 -3.13 -5.90 -17.31
C PRO A 218 -3.76 -6.85 -16.29
N LEU A 219 -4.94 -6.46 -15.81
CA LEU A 219 -5.70 -7.22 -14.84
C LEU A 219 -6.00 -8.62 -15.36
N SER A 220 -5.40 -9.62 -14.71
CA SER A 220 -5.81 -11.02 -14.82
C SER A 220 -6.82 -11.31 -13.71
N PRO A 221 -7.88 -12.09 -13.98
CA PRO A 221 -8.81 -12.50 -12.93
C PRO A 221 -8.21 -13.52 -11.97
N VAL A 222 -6.97 -13.99 -12.17
CA VAL A 222 -6.32 -14.97 -11.28
C VAL A 222 -6.33 -14.46 -9.83
N GLY A 223 -7.00 -15.23 -8.97
CA GLY A 223 -7.20 -14.91 -7.57
C GLY A 223 -6.63 -15.95 -6.63
N LYS A 224 -6.62 -15.60 -5.34
CA LYS A 224 -6.34 -16.52 -4.24
C LYS A 224 -7.33 -16.26 -3.11
N ARG A 225 -7.65 -17.31 -2.36
CA ARG A 225 -8.40 -17.22 -1.11
C ARG A 225 -7.44 -17.23 0.07
N TYR A 226 -7.69 -16.36 1.04
CA TYR A 226 -7.13 -16.45 2.39
C TYR A 226 -8.29 -16.57 3.37
N SER A 227 -8.26 -17.58 4.23
CA SER A 227 -9.39 -17.94 5.10
C SER A 227 -8.99 -17.79 6.57
N ARG A 228 -9.80 -17.08 7.35
CA ARG A 228 -9.59 -16.91 8.80
C ARG A 228 -10.90 -16.87 9.56
N THR A 229 -10.93 -17.57 10.68
CA THR A 229 -12.05 -17.55 11.63
C THR A 229 -11.78 -16.52 12.71
N LEU A 230 -12.78 -15.69 13.02
CA LEU A 230 -12.76 -14.87 14.24
C LEU A 230 -12.79 -15.79 15.46
N SER A 231 -12.14 -15.41 16.55
CA SER A 231 -12.24 -16.21 17.78
C SER A 231 -13.69 -16.31 18.26
N GLU A 232 -14.05 -17.42 18.90
CA GLU A 232 -15.41 -17.62 19.44
C GLU A 232 -15.81 -16.48 20.39
N SER A 233 -14.86 -16.02 21.21
CA SER A 233 -15.07 -14.89 22.12
C SER A 233 -15.41 -13.60 21.38
N LEU A 234 -14.68 -13.29 20.30
CA LEU A 234 -14.96 -12.10 19.48
C LEU A 234 -16.30 -12.23 18.75
N SER A 235 -16.58 -13.40 18.18
CA SER A 235 -17.84 -13.67 17.46
C SER A 235 -19.05 -13.52 18.37
N ARG A 236 -19.00 -14.09 19.58
CA ARG A 236 -20.05 -13.95 20.59
C ARG A 236 -20.25 -12.49 21.00
N ARG A 237 -19.16 -11.76 21.26
CA ARG A 237 -19.23 -10.33 21.63
C ARG A 237 -19.82 -9.48 20.50
N LEU A 238 -19.48 -9.79 19.25
CA LEU A 238 -20.05 -9.16 18.07
C LEU A 238 -21.56 -9.41 17.99
N GLN A 239 -22.01 -10.66 18.15
CA GLN A 239 -23.43 -11.01 18.16
C GLN A 239 -24.19 -10.29 19.28
N VAL A 240 -23.66 -10.28 20.51
CA VAL A 240 -24.29 -9.58 21.66
C VAL A 240 -24.40 -8.08 21.39
N PHE A 241 -23.29 -7.44 20.98
CA PHE A 241 -23.26 -6.03 20.65
C PHE A 241 -24.30 -5.65 19.59
N CYS A 242 -24.37 -6.44 18.52
CA CYS A 242 -25.33 -6.27 17.44
C CYS A 242 -26.77 -6.47 17.91
N GLY A 243 -27.03 -7.49 18.74
CA GLY A 243 -28.34 -7.76 19.33
C GLY A 243 -28.85 -6.63 20.22
N GLU A 244 -28.01 -6.09 21.11
CA GLU A 244 -28.34 -4.97 21.99
C GLU A 244 -28.69 -3.69 21.22
N ARG A 245 -28.09 -3.50 20.05
CA ARG A 245 -28.26 -2.32 19.19
C ARG A 245 -29.26 -2.50 18.06
N GLN A 246 -29.83 -3.70 17.93
CA GLN A 246 -30.73 -4.08 16.84
C GLN A 246 -30.13 -3.85 15.44
N ILE A 247 -28.82 -4.09 15.30
CA ILE A 247 -28.10 -4.02 14.01
C ILE A 247 -27.61 -5.41 13.61
N SER A 248 -27.37 -5.62 12.32
CA SER A 248 -26.78 -6.88 11.83
C SER A 248 -25.25 -6.91 12.06
N PRO A 249 -24.65 -8.09 12.34
CA PRO A 249 -23.19 -8.27 12.30
C PRO A 249 -22.53 -7.77 11.00
N PHE A 250 -23.26 -7.84 9.88
CA PHE A 250 -22.86 -7.23 8.61
C PHE A 250 -22.49 -5.74 8.77
N ILE A 251 -23.28 -4.95 9.50
CA ILE A 251 -23.07 -3.51 9.67
C ILE A 251 -21.78 -3.23 10.45
N ALA A 252 -21.53 -3.99 11.52
CA ALA A 252 -20.33 -3.83 12.33
C ALA A 252 -19.06 -4.22 11.54
N ILE A 253 -19.12 -5.28 10.72
CA ILE A 253 -18.00 -5.67 9.85
C ILE A 253 -17.78 -4.66 8.72
N LEU A 254 -18.87 -4.16 8.14
CA LEU A 254 -18.83 -3.10 7.12
C LEU A 254 -18.19 -1.82 7.68
N LEU A 255 -18.54 -1.42 8.91
CA LEU A 255 -17.88 -0.32 9.62
C LEU A 255 -16.38 -0.56 9.73
N GLY A 256 -15.98 -1.75 10.20
CA GLY A 256 -14.57 -2.10 10.35
C GLY A 256 -13.79 -2.00 9.04
N LEU A 257 -14.38 -2.50 7.95
CA LEU A 257 -13.82 -2.41 6.61
C LEU A 257 -13.75 -0.96 6.11
N ALA A 258 -14.81 -0.16 6.29
CA ALA A 258 -14.83 1.25 5.89
C ALA A 258 -13.77 2.08 6.64
N VAL A 259 -13.65 1.90 7.96
CA VAL A 259 -12.61 2.54 8.78
C VAL A 259 -11.22 2.15 8.31
N TYR A 260 -10.98 0.86 8.04
CA TYR A 260 -9.70 0.39 7.49
C TYR A 260 -9.35 1.11 6.18
N LEU A 261 -10.29 1.16 5.23
CA LEU A 261 -10.08 1.81 3.93
C LEU A 261 -9.82 3.31 4.06
N GLY A 262 -10.57 4.00 4.93
CA GLY A 262 -10.35 5.42 5.17
C GLY A 262 -9.00 5.74 5.81
N ARG A 263 -8.46 4.85 6.65
CA ARG A 263 -7.15 5.05 7.28
C ARG A 263 -5.97 4.73 6.37
N ILE A 264 -6.08 3.65 5.61
CA ILE A 264 -4.96 3.12 4.83
C ILE A 264 -4.87 3.76 3.46
N HIS A 265 -6.00 4.10 2.86
CA HIS A 265 -6.08 4.67 1.51
C HIS A 265 -6.61 6.11 1.51
N ALA A 266 -6.72 6.76 2.67
CA ALA A 266 -7.20 8.14 2.81
C ALA A 266 -8.59 8.40 2.16
N GLN A 267 -9.39 7.36 1.95
CA GLN A 267 -10.71 7.46 1.34
C GLN A 267 -11.71 8.03 2.35
N LYS A 268 -12.27 9.22 2.06
CA LYS A 268 -13.27 9.84 2.96
C LYS A 268 -14.62 9.13 2.91
N ALA A 269 -14.97 8.53 1.78
CA ALA A 269 -16.24 7.84 1.60
C ALA A 269 -16.07 6.57 0.74
N PRO A 270 -15.41 5.52 1.27
CA PRO A 270 -15.24 4.26 0.53
C PRO A 270 -16.59 3.71 0.06
N VAL A 271 -16.65 3.25 -1.19
CA VAL A 271 -17.81 2.57 -1.78
C VAL A 271 -17.52 1.07 -1.84
N ILE A 272 -18.34 0.28 -1.15
CA ILE A 272 -18.18 -1.16 -1.02
C ILE A 272 -19.35 -1.84 -1.73
N GLY A 273 -19.07 -2.80 -2.61
CA GLY A 273 -20.11 -3.62 -3.24
C GLY A 273 -20.73 -4.58 -2.24
N VAL A 274 -22.06 -4.60 -2.14
CA VAL A 274 -22.77 -5.49 -1.22
C VAL A 274 -23.79 -6.32 -2.01
N PRO A 275 -23.56 -7.63 -2.18
CA PRO A 275 -24.54 -8.53 -2.77
C PRO A 275 -25.85 -8.55 -1.96
N VAL A 276 -26.97 -8.50 -2.66
CA VAL A 276 -28.33 -8.60 -2.10
C VAL A 276 -29.07 -9.75 -2.78
N ILE A 277 -29.81 -10.52 -1.99
CA ILE A 277 -30.53 -11.73 -2.45
C ILE A 277 -31.63 -11.40 -3.48
N ASN A 278 -32.18 -10.19 -3.42
CA ASN A 278 -33.23 -9.67 -4.31
C ASN A 278 -34.53 -10.51 -4.40
N ARG A 279 -34.76 -11.44 -3.46
CA ARG A 279 -36.01 -12.20 -3.28
C ARG A 279 -36.91 -11.47 -2.29
N SER A 280 -37.69 -10.53 -2.81
CA SER A 280 -38.51 -9.61 -2.01
C SER A 280 -39.89 -10.16 -1.64
N GLN A 281 -40.43 -11.08 -2.43
CA GLN A 281 -41.75 -11.67 -2.23
C GLN A 281 -41.65 -13.04 -1.56
N SER A 282 -42.67 -13.44 -0.80
CA SER A 282 -42.69 -14.73 -0.10
C SER A 282 -42.53 -15.94 -1.03
N LYS A 283 -43.10 -15.88 -2.25
CA LYS A 283 -42.98 -16.95 -3.25
C LYS A 283 -41.55 -17.07 -3.83
N GLU A 284 -40.89 -15.95 -4.06
CA GLU A 284 -39.51 -15.90 -4.60
C GLU A 284 -38.50 -16.59 -3.67
N LYS A 285 -38.78 -16.68 -2.37
CA LYS A 285 -37.91 -17.33 -1.38
C LYS A 285 -37.65 -18.81 -1.66
N TYR A 286 -38.55 -19.46 -2.40
CA TYR A 286 -38.48 -20.87 -2.76
C TYR A 286 -38.14 -21.08 -4.25
N ALA A 287 -37.91 -20.01 -5.01
CA ALA A 287 -37.53 -20.10 -6.42
C ALA A 287 -36.02 -20.35 -6.56
N GLY A 288 -35.68 -21.36 -7.37
CA GLY A 288 -34.34 -21.51 -7.95
C GLY A 288 -34.04 -20.41 -8.96
N GLY A 289 -32.80 -20.30 -9.42
CA GLY A 289 -32.38 -19.28 -10.38
C GLY A 289 -31.43 -18.22 -9.81
N MET A 290 -31.01 -17.30 -10.69
CA MET A 290 -30.14 -16.17 -10.37
C MET A 290 -30.95 -14.92 -10.06
N PHE A 291 -30.95 -14.48 -8.80
CA PHE A 291 -31.62 -13.25 -8.36
C PHE A 291 -30.64 -12.20 -7.84
N VAL A 292 -29.48 -12.63 -7.33
CA VAL A 292 -28.52 -11.75 -6.66
C VAL A 292 -28.16 -10.53 -7.52
N SER A 293 -28.27 -9.36 -6.91
CA SER A 293 -27.75 -8.10 -7.44
C SER A 293 -26.67 -7.58 -6.49
N THR A 294 -25.81 -6.68 -6.94
CA THR A 294 -24.80 -6.07 -6.07
C THR A 294 -25.06 -4.57 -5.98
N LEU A 295 -25.25 -4.08 -4.75
CA LEU A 295 -25.47 -2.67 -4.51
C LEU A 295 -24.15 -1.98 -4.11
N PRO A 296 -23.78 -0.88 -4.77
CA PRO A 296 -22.74 0.01 -4.26
C PRO A 296 -23.22 0.68 -2.96
N PHE A 297 -22.45 0.50 -1.88
CA PHE A 297 -22.73 1.03 -0.56
C PHE A 297 -21.65 2.04 -0.14
N ARG A 298 -21.99 3.33 -0.13
CA ARG A 298 -21.07 4.43 0.21
C ARG A 298 -21.04 4.68 1.71
N CYS A 299 -19.86 4.54 2.32
CA CYS A 299 -19.64 4.73 3.75
C CYS A 299 -18.92 6.07 4.01
N GLU A 300 -19.65 7.16 4.21
CA GLU A 300 -19.06 8.47 4.50
C GLU A 300 -18.52 8.55 5.93
N LEU A 301 -17.21 8.79 6.07
CA LEU A 301 -16.50 8.78 7.35
C LEU A 301 -16.40 10.20 7.92
N ASP A 302 -17.04 10.43 9.06
CA ASP A 302 -16.78 11.60 9.91
C ASP A 302 -15.80 11.22 11.03
N PRO A 303 -14.56 11.77 11.05
CA PRO A 303 -13.55 11.45 12.06
C PRO A 303 -13.98 11.72 13.51
N ALA A 304 -14.96 12.62 13.72
CA ALA A 304 -15.46 13.00 15.04
C ALA A 304 -16.63 12.12 15.52
N GLN A 305 -17.34 11.46 14.60
CA GLN A 305 -18.45 10.56 14.93
C GLN A 305 -17.95 9.37 15.75
N THR A 306 -18.75 8.91 16.71
CA THR A 306 -18.42 7.70 17.47
C THR A 306 -18.68 6.44 16.65
N ALA A 307 -18.02 5.33 17.00
CA ALA A 307 -18.27 4.05 16.33
C ALA A 307 -19.75 3.62 16.43
N ASP A 308 -20.39 3.85 17.57
CA ASP A 308 -21.80 3.56 17.79
C ASP A 308 -22.73 4.35 16.85
N GLN A 309 -22.52 5.67 16.79
CA GLN A 309 -23.28 6.56 15.92
C GLN A 309 -23.10 6.20 14.45
N PHE A 310 -21.88 5.80 14.06
CA PHE A 310 -21.60 5.40 12.69
C PHE A 310 -22.26 4.06 12.35
N CYS A 311 -22.26 3.07 13.25
CA CYS A 311 -23.04 1.83 13.09
C CYS A 311 -24.52 2.11 12.80
N GLN A 312 -25.14 3.00 13.58
CA GLN A 312 -26.56 3.36 13.36
C GLN A 312 -26.76 4.07 12.02
N THR A 313 -25.84 4.98 11.66
CA THR A 313 -25.87 5.66 10.36
C THR A 313 -25.81 4.67 9.20
N LEU A 314 -24.90 3.69 9.25
CA LEU A 314 -24.76 2.66 8.23
C LEU A 314 -26.01 1.75 8.18
N ASN A 315 -26.58 1.42 9.33
CA ASN A 315 -27.81 0.61 9.42
C ASN A 315 -28.99 1.32 8.73
N ASP A 316 -29.20 2.61 9.02
CA ASP A 316 -30.26 3.41 8.40
C ASP A 316 -30.05 3.58 6.88
N GLN A 317 -28.80 3.79 6.46
CA GLN A 317 -28.43 3.83 5.05
C GLN A 317 -28.70 2.50 4.35
N TRP A 318 -28.39 1.38 5.00
CA TRP A 318 -28.64 0.04 4.47
C TRP A 318 -30.12 -0.21 4.21
N TYR A 319 -30.99 0.06 5.19
CA TYR A 319 -32.43 -0.07 5.00
C TYR A 319 -32.99 0.89 3.94
N ARG A 320 -32.40 2.09 3.78
CA ARG A 320 -32.76 3.01 2.71
C ARG A 320 -32.42 2.42 1.34
N LEU A 321 -31.21 1.88 1.18
CA LEU A 321 -30.74 1.28 -0.08
C LEU A 321 -31.56 0.03 -0.45
N LEU A 322 -31.90 -0.82 0.52
CA LEU A 322 -32.72 -2.01 0.28
C LEU A 322 -34.11 -1.70 -0.33
N LYS A 323 -34.68 -0.52 -0.08
CA LYS A 323 -35.96 -0.11 -0.71
C LYS A 323 -35.84 0.05 -2.23
N HIS A 324 -34.63 0.35 -2.71
CA HIS A 324 -34.29 0.63 -4.11
C HIS A 324 -33.45 -0.49 -4.76
N GLN A 325 -33.32 -1.66 -4.10
CA GLN A 325 -32.45 -2.76 -4.54
C GLN A 325 -32.86 -3.41 -5.87
N LYS A 326 -34.11 -3.22 -6.31
CA LYS A 326 -34.61 -3.78 -7.58
C LYS A 326 -34.05 -3.08 -8.81
N TYR A 327 -33.49 -1.87 -8.65
CA TYR A 327 -32.96 -1.12 -9.78
C TYR A 327 -31.67 -1.79 -10.31
N PRO A 328 -31.55 -2.06 -11.61
CA PRO A 328 -30.44 -2.87 -12.13
C PRO A 328 -29.08 -2.19 -11.94
N PHE A 329 -28.07 -2.94 -11.49
CA PHE A 329 -26.70 -2.43 -11.35
C PHE A 329 -26.16 -1.82 -12.66
N SER A 330 -26.44 -2.43 -13.81
CA SER A 330 -26.07 -1.90 -15.12
C SER A 330 -26.65 -0.51 -15.40
N GLU A 331 -27.84 -0.21 -14.89
CA GLU A 331 -28.48 1.09 -15.01
C GLU A 331 -27.89 2.10 -13.99
N ILE A 332 -27.57 1.66 -12.77
CA ILE A 332 -26.82 2.48 -11.79
C ILE A 332 -25.48 2.92 -12.39
N MET A 333 -24.74 2.00 -13.02
CA MET A 333 -23.48 2.29 -13.70
C MET A 333 -23.64 3.31 -14.83
N LYS A 334 -24.73 3.20 -15.63
CA LYS A 334 -25.04 4.19 -16.68
C LYS A 334 -25.32 5.58 -16.10
N LEU A 335 -26.09 5.66 -15.01
CA LEU A 335 -26.37 6.94 -14.34
C LEU A 335 -25.09 7.59 -13.80
N ALA A 336 -24.18 6.80 -13.23
CA ALA A 336 -22.91 7.29 -12.76
C ALA A 336 -22.00 7.75 -13.92
N ARG A 337 -21.93 6.97 -15.02
CA ARG A 337 -21.14 7.33 -16.23
C ARG A 337 -21.68 8.54 -16.97
N ALA A 338 -22.99 8.77 -16.94
CA ALA A 338 -23.58 9.97 -17.52
C ALA A 338 -23.06 11.25 -16.86
N GLN A 339 -22.67 11.17 -15.59
CA GLN A 339 -22.09 12.27 -14.83
C GLN A 339 -20.56 12.27 -14.88
N ARG A 340 -19.94 11.09 -14.99
CA ARG A 340 -18.49 10.85 -15.01
C ARG A 340 -18.12 9.81 -16.08
N PRO A 341 -17.92 10.22 -17.34
CA PRO A 341 -17.68 9.29 -18.45
C PRO A 341 -16.45 8.38 -18.29
N GLU A 342 -15.47 8.82 -17.50
CA GLU A 342 -14.23 8.11 -17.18
C GLU A 342 -14.39 6.98 -16.15
N LEU A 343 -15.57 6.85 -15.52
CA LEU A 343 -15.79 5.90 -14.44
C LEU A 343 -15.86 4.45 -14.95
N GLU A 344 -14.84 3.65 -14.62
CA GLU A 344 -14.75 2.25 -15.04
C GLU A 344 -15.57 1.31 -14.13
N ALA A 345 -15.60 1.56 -12.82
CA ALA A 345 -16.32 0.78 -11.81
C ALA A 345 -16.84 1.68 -10.67
N LEU A 346 -17.84 1.21 -9.91
CA LEU A 346 -18.38 1.93 -8.74
C LEU A 346 -17.69 1.54 -7.42
N PHE A 347 -17.09 0.36 -7.37
CA PHE A 347 -16.33 -0.16 -6.24
C PHE A 347 -15.25 -1.14 -6.73
N SER A 348 -14.20 -1.31 -5.95
CA SER A 348 -13.13 -2.30 -6.17
C SER A 348 -13.09 -3.39 -5.10
N ILE A 349 -13.84 -3.21 -4.00
CA ILE A 349 -14.02 -4.18 -2.93
C ILE A 349 -15.49 -4.53 -2.79
N ALA A 350 -15.77 -5.82 -2.54
CA ALA A 350 -17.07 -6.29 -2.11
C ALA A 350 -17.05 -6.91 -0.70
N LEU A 351 -18.19 -6.86 -0.02
CA LEU A 351 -18.47 -7.55 1.24
C LEU A 351 -19.76 -8.36 1.10
N SER A 352 -19.60 -9.68 0.97
CA SER A 352 -20.70 -10.66 1.00
C SER A 352 -20.91 -11.15 2.44
N TYR A 353 -22.14 -11.05 2.93
CA TYR A 353 -22.54 -11.60 4.22
C TYR A 353 -23.55 -12.72 4.02
N GLU A 354 -23.16 -13.94 4.40
CA GLU A 354 -23.87 -15.19 4.11
C GLU A 354 -24.32 -15.86 5.39
N ASP A 355 -25.50 -15.48 5.88
CA ASP A 355 -26.17 -16.08 7.05
C ASP A 355 -27.19 -17.14 6.62
N THR A 356 -26.69 -18.13 5.89
CA THR A 356 -27.51 -19.25 5.40
C THR A 356 -26.88 -20.57 5.80
N ARG A 357 -27.65 -21.38 6.55
CA ARG A 357 -27.23 -22.69 7.03
C ARG A 357 -27.93 -23.81 6.27
N LEU A 358 -27.24 -24.94 6.14
CA LEU A 358 -27.85 -26.21 5.77
C LEU A 358 -28.81 -26.62 6.89
N ILE A 359 -30.05 -26.97 6.53
CA ILE A 359 -31.07 -27.44 7.48
C ILE A 359 -31.46 -28.85 7.04
N PRO A 360 -30.70 -29.89 7.45
CA PRO A 360 -31.05 -31.26 7.12
C PRO A 360 -32.35 -31.68 7.85
N PRO A 361 -33.04 -32.73 7.38
CA PRO A 361 -34.17 -33.31 8.11
C PRO A 361 -33.76 -33.68 9.54
N SER A 362 -34.61 -33.39 10.54
CA SER A 362 -34.31 -33.69 11.95
C SER A 362 -34.45 -35.18 12.29
N ASP A 363 -35.32 -35.88 11.56
CA ASP A 363 -35.77 -37.24 11.88
C ASP A 363 -35.07 -38.27 10.98
N THR A 364 -33.75 -38.15 10.82
CA THR A 364 -32.95 -39.07 10.01
C THR A 364 -31.60 -39.36 10.65
N PRO A 365 -31.06 -40.59 10.55
CA PRO A 365 -29.70 -40.90 10.98
C PRO A 365 -28.63 -40.33 10.04
N VAL A 366 -29.01 -39.88 8.83
CA VAL A 366 -28.07 -39.37 7.83
C VAL A 366 -27.57 -37.98 8.22
N ARG A 367 -26.24 -37.83 8.31
CA ARG A 367 -25.60 -36.55 8.61
C ARG A 367 -25.08 -35.90 7.33
N PHE A 368 -25.52 -34.67 7.11
CA PHE A 368 -25.13 -33.87 5.95
C PHE A 368 -24.21 -32.71 6.34
N ARG A 369 -23.20 -32.45 5.51
CA ARG A 369 -22.34 -31.26 5.62
C ARG A 369 -22.21 -30.56 4.27
N GLY A 370 -22.24 -29.24 4.27
CA GLY A 370 -22.11 -28.43 3.06
C GLY A 370 -20.74 -27.78 2.98
N ALA A 371 -20.09 -27.83 1.82
CA ALA A 371 -18.83 -27.13 1.54
C ALA A 371 -18.96 -26.25 0.29
N TRP A 372 -18.23 -25.13 0.27
CA TRP A 372 -18.18 -24.18 -0.83
C TRP A 372 -16.76 -24.08 -1.37
N HIS A 373 -16.63 -24.10 -2.69
CA HIS A 373 -15.33 -24.16 -3.35
C HIS A 373 -15.05 -22.88 -4.12
N TYR A 374 -13.88 -22.30 -3.90
CA TYR A 374 -13.42 -21.11 -4.61
C TYR A 374 -12.87 -21.49 -5.99
N SER A 375 -13.33 -20.80 -7.04
CA SER A 375 -12.90 -21.05 -8.43
C SER A 375 -11.44 -20.71 -8.71
N GLY A 376 -10.80 -19.92 -7.85
CA GLY A 376 -9.44 -19.44 -8.09
C GLY A 376 -9.40 -18.18 -8.96
N GLU A 377 -10.54 -17.59 -9.28
CA GLU A 377 -10.66 -16.34 -10.02
C GLU A 377 -11.47 -15.28 -9.27
N GLN A 378 -11.16 -14.01 -9.49
CA GLN A 378 -11.80 -12.86 -8.86
C GLN A 378 -11.89 -11.66 -9.82
N ARG A 379 -13.08 -11.05 -9.89
CA ARG A 379 -13.33 -9.84 -10.70
C ARG A 379 -12.92 -8.56 -9.96
N GLU A 380 -13.39 -8.40 -8.73
CA GLU A 380 -13.03 -7.31 -7.83
C GLU A 380 -11.56 -7.41 -7.43
N GLU A 381 -10.95 -6.33 -6.94
CA GLU A 381 -9.59 -6.43 -6.40
C GLU A 381 -9.58 -7.31 -5.13
N LEU A 382 -10.68 -7.28 -4.37
CA LEU A 382 -10.91 -8.05 -3.15
C LEU A 382 -12.42 -8.25 -2.89
N CYS A 383 -12.84 -9.46 -2.51
CA CYS A 383 -14.16 -9.75 -1.95
C CYS A 383 -14.01 -10.45 -0.59
N LEU A 384 -14.70 -9.95 0.42
CA LEU A 384 -14.81 -10.57 1.74
C LEU A 384 -16.11 -11.36 1.80
N HIS A 385 -16.02 -12.66 2.02
CA HIS A 385 -17.17 -13.52 2.33
C HIS A 385 -17.19 -13.80 3.83
N VAL A 386 -18.21 -13.29 4.51
CA VAL A 386 -18.44 -13.53 5.94
C VAL A 386 -19.55 -14.55 6.08
N SER A 387 -19.31 -15.62 6.82
CA SER A 387 -20.31 -16.65 7.09
C SER A 387 -20.17 -17.23 8.50
N HIS A 388 -21.23 -17.84 9.03
CA HIS A 388 -21.16 -18.64 10.27
C HIS A 388 -21.94 -19.96 10.08
N ARG A 389 -21.48 -20.76 9.12
CA ARG A 389 -22.20 -21.96 8.66
C ARG A 389 -21.97 -23.18 9.56
N GLU A 390 -20.72 -23.43 9.90
CA GLU A 390 -20.28 -24.67 10.57
C GLU A 390 -20.10 -24.51 12.08
N SER A 391 -20.01 -23.28 12.58
CA SER A 391 -19.86 -22.96 13.99
C SER A 391 -20.51 -21.62 14.30
N ASP A 392 -20.62 -21.27 15.59
CA ASP A 392 -21.06 -19.93 16.01
C ASP A 392 -19.98 -18.85 15.80
N ALA A 393 -18.77 -19.24 15.39
CA ALA A 393 -17.71 -18.31 15.03
C ALA A 393 -17.85 -17.85 13.58
N PHE A 394 -17.59 -16.56 13.33
CA PHE A 394 -17.60 -16.02 11.97
C PHE A 394 -16.33 -16.44 11.22
N GLN A 395 -16.52 -17.11 10.10
CA GLN A 395 -15.50 -17.37 9.09
C GLN A 395 -15.46 -16.18 8.11
N ILE A 396 -14.26 -15.69 7.82
CA ILE A 396 -14.01 -14.66 6.81
C ILE A 396 -13.06 -15.22 5.76
N ASP A 397 -13.57 -15.37 4.55
CA ASP A 397 -12.79 -15.71 3.36
C ASP A 397 -12.51 -14.44 2.55
N TYR A 398 -11.25 -14.24 2.20
CA TYR A 398 -10.76 -13.11 1.43
C TYR A 398 -10.33 -13.60 0.06
N ASP A 399 -11.15 -13.33 -0.97
CA ASP A 399 -10.83 -13.64 -2.36
C ASP A 399 -10.23 -12.40 -3.02
N TYR A 400 -8.98 -12.49 -3.44
CA TYR A 400 -8.23 -11.32 -3.91
C TYR A 400 -7.45 -11.60 -5.18
N GLN A 401 -7.34 -10.59 -6.03
CA GLN A 401 -6.47 -10.61 -7.20
C GLN A 401 -5.01 -10.57 -6.76
N VAL A 402 -4.21 -11.53 -7.23
CA VAL A 402 -2.79 -11.65 -6.86
C VAL A 402 -1.92 -10.49 -7.38
N GLN A 403 -2.42 -9.77 -8.39
CA GLN A 403 -1.79 -8.57 -8.91
C GLN A 403 -2.03 -7.33 -8.03
N SER A 404 -3.13 -7.33 -7.27
CA SER A 404 -3.53 -6.23 -6.40
C SER A 404 -3.00 -6.41 -4.99
N PHE A 405 -3.05 -7.64 -4.47
CA PHE A 405 -2.66 -7.95 -3.09
C PHE A 405 -1.71 -9.14 -2.99
N SER A 406 -0.79 -9.04 -2.02
CA SER A 406 -0.05 -10.20 -1.52
C SER A 406 -0.80 -10.84 -0.35
N GLY A 407 -0.59 -12.15 -0.14
CA GLY A 407 -1.19 -12.84 1.02
C GLY A 407 -0.82 -12.21 2.37
N ALA A 408 0.41 -11.68 2.49
CA ALA A 408 0.82 -10.95 3.69
C ALA A 408 0.01 -9.66 3.90
N ARG A 409 -0.37 -8.97 2.82
CA ARG A 409 -1.21 -7.77 2.90
C ARG A 409 -2.63 -8.10 3.33
N ILE A 410 -3.20 -9.19 2.83
CA ILE A 410 -4.52 -9.67 3.24
C ILE A 410 -4.52 -10.14 4.71
N ALA A 411 -3.44 -10.80 5.14
CA ALA A 411 -3.27 -11.17 6.56
C ALA A 411 -3.23 -9.92 7.47
N GLN A 412 -2.51 -8.87 7.06
CA GLN A 412 -2.51 -7.58 7.78
C GLN A 412 -3.89 -6.92 7.80
N LEU A 413 -4.63 -6.94 6.68
CA LEU A 413 -6.00 -6.44 6.63
C LEU A 413 -6.89 -7.18 7.63
N HIS A 414 -6.86 -8.52 7.64
CA HIS A 414 -7.62 -9.32 8.60
C HIS A 414 -7.28 -8.95 10.04
N GLN A 415 -5.99 -8.75 10.33
CA GLN A 415 -5.54 -8.34 11.64
C GLN A 415 -6.07 -6.97 12.04
N SER A 416 -5.94 -5.97 11.17
CA SER A 416 -6.47 -4.63 11.40
C SER A 416 -7.98 -4.62 11.53
N LEU A 417 -8.71 -5.35 10.70
CA LEU A 417 -10.17 -5.49 10.80
C LEU A 417 -10.57 -6.07 12.17
N THR A 418 -9.86 -7.12 12.61
CA THR A 418 -10.08 -7.74 13.92
C THR A 418 -9.79 -6.76 15.07
N THR A 419 -8.71 -6.00 14.99
CA THR A 419 -8.37 -4.95 15.97
C THR A 419 -9.44 -3.86 16.03
N ILE A 420 -9.90 -3.37 14.87
CA ILE A 420 -10.96 -2.35 14.81
C ILE A 420 -12.24 -2.90 15.45
N LEU A 421 -12.66 -4.12 15.09
CA LEU A 421 -13.84 -4.76 15.67
C LEU A 421 -13.70 -4.91 17.19
N GLN A 422 -12.55 -5.37 17.69
CA GLN A 422 -12.32 -5.50 19.13
C GLN A 422 -12.43 -4.16 19.85
N ASP A 423 -11.91 -3.08 19.27
CA ASP A 423 -11.92 -1.74 19.85
C ASP A 423 -13.33 -1.15 19.87
N VAL A 424 -14.06 -1.25 18.75
CA VAL A 424 -15.48 -0.85 18.64
C VAL A 424 -16.35 -1.58 19.69
N LEU A 425 -16.14 -2.88 19.85
CA LEU A 425 -16.90 -3.71 20.80
C LEU A 425 -16.51 -3.47 22.27
N ARG A 426 -15.39 -2.79 22.56
CA ARG A 426 -14.98 -2.42 23.93
C ARG A 426 -15.33 -0.97 24.27
N HIS A 427 -15.18 -0.08 23.30
CA HIS A 427 -15.27 1.37 23.47
C HIS A 427 -16.12 2.00 22.35
N PRO A 428 -17.44 1.70 22.28
CA PRO A 428 -18.30 2.14 21.18
C PRO A 428 -18.43 3.67 21.06
N ASP A 429 -18.20 4.41 22.15
CA ASP A 429 -18.22 5.87 22.18
C ASP A 429 -16.91 6.51 21.68
N THR A 430 -15.94 5.70 21.25
CA THR A 430 -14.67 6.21 20.70
C THR A 430 -14.90 6.84 19.33
N PRO A 431 -14.38 8.08 19.08
CA PRO A 431 -14.40 8.68 17.75
C PRO A 431 -13.70 7.80 16.71
N LEU A 432 -14.19 7.76 15.46
CA LEU A 432 -13.57 6.98 14.38
C LEU A 432 -12.07 7.32 14.18
N SER A 433 -11.69 8.58 14.43
CA SER A 433 -10.30 9.06 14.39
C SER A 433 -9.38 8.49 15.48
N ARG A 434 -9.93 7.86 16.52
CA ARG A 434 -9.17 7.27 17.63
C ARG A 434 -9.22 5.75 17.68
N LEU A 435 -10.03 5.11 16.84
CA LEU A 435 -10.06 3.65 16.75
C LEU A 435 -8.68 3.09 16.38
N ARG A 436 -8.28 2.04 17.09
CA ARG A 436 -7.02 1.32 16.87
C ARG A 436 -7.11 0.47 15.61
N ILE A 437 -6.11 0.59 14.74
CA ILE A 437 -5.96 -0.22 13.51
C ILE A 437 -4.78 -1.20 13.57
N LEU A 438 -3.89 -1.01 14.54
CA LEU A 438 -2.73 -1.85 14.79
C LEU A 438 -2.90 -2.57 16.12
N GLU A 439 -2.45 -3.82 16.16
CA GLU A 439 -2.23 -4.50 17.44
C GLU A 439 -1.15 -3.78 18.26
N GLU A 440 -1.26 -3.89 19.58
CA GLU A 440 -0.30 -3.32 20.53
C GLU A 440 1.15 -3.76 20.22
N ALA A 441 1.37 -5.04 19.93
CA ALA A 441 2.70 -5.54 19.58
C ALA A 441 3.27 -4.92 18.28
N GLU A 442 2.42 -4.63 17.30
CA GLU A 442 2.85 -3.99 16.05
C GLU A 442 3.09 -2.49 16.24
N GLU A 443 2.25 -1.82 17.05
CA GLU A 443 2.48 -0.43 17.48
C GLU A 443 3.82 -0.32 18.23
N ASP A 444 4.06 -1.17 19.21
CA ASP A 444 5.32 -1.23 19.96
C ASP A 444 6.51 -1.50 19.04
N ARG A 445 6.35 -2.41 18.07
CA ARG A 445 7.39 -2.68 17.07
C ARG A 445 7.71 -1.42 16.25
N ILE A 446 6.71 -0.65 15.83
CA ILE A 446 6.91 0.58 15.07
C ILE A 446 7.53 1.69 15.94
N VAL A 447 7.04 1.86 17.16
CA VAL A 447 7.44 2.94 18.06
C VAL A 447 8.82 2.69 18.68
N TYR A 448 9.15 1.44 19.01
CA TYR A 448 10.37 1.11 19.75
C TYR A 448 11.37 0.28 18.93
N ALA A 449 10.93 -0.77 18.22
CA ALA A 449 11.87 -1.66 17.53
C ALA A 449 12.38 -1.09 16.20
N LEU A 450 11.52 -0.38 15.44
CA LEU A 450 11.90 0.33 14.21
C LEU A 450 12.50 1.71 14.49
N ASN A 451 12.29 2.23 15.69
CA ASN A 451 12.75 3.51 16.18
C ASN A 451 13.57 3.34 17.47
N PRO A 452 14.66 2.54 17.44
CA PRO A 452 15.43 2.23 18.64
C PRO A 452 15.96 3.50 19.28
N LEU A 453 15.70 3.66 20.58
CA LEU A 453 16.24 4.72 21.42
C LEU A 453 17.74 4.51 21.63
N ALA A 454 18.56 4.83 20.62
CA ALA A 454 20.00 4.78 20.75
C ALA A 454 20.66 5.95 20.00
N ALA A 455 20.83 7.06 20.71
CA ALA A 455 22.13 7.68 20.92
C ALA A 455 22.00 8.62 22.13
N THR A 456 22.78 8.40 23.19
CA THR A 456 23.02 9.40 24.22
C THR A 456 23.49 10.68 23.54
N VAL A 457 22.94 11.84 23.91
CA VAL A 457 23.48 13.14 23.48
C VAL A 457 24.99 13.10 23.70
N PRO A 458 25.81 13.27 22.66
CA PRO A 458 27.25 13.20 22.79
C PRO A 458 27.71 14.16 23.90
N SER A 459 28.46 13.64 24.87
CA SER A 459 29.07 14.47 25.93
C SER A 459 30.21 15.34 25.38
N ALA A 460 30.76 14.98 24.21
CA ALA A 460 31.81 15.70 23.52
C ALA A 460 31.25 16.78 22.57
N THR A 461 31.94 17.92 22.50
CA THR A 461 31.60 19.02 21.59
C THR A 461 32.25 18.82 20.21
N LEU A 462 31.73 19.50 19.18
CA LEU A 462 32.38 19.54 17.85
C LEU A 462 33.86 19.98 17.95
N VAL A 463 34.15 20.96 18.81
CA VAL A 463 35.52 21.44 19.07
C VAL A 463 36.40 20.33 19.66
N ALA A 464 35.90 19.60 20.66
CA ALA A 464 36.65 18.49 21.27
C ALA A 464 36.94 17.38 20.24
N ARG A 465 35.95 17.04 19.40
CA ARG A 465 36.12 16.07 18.33
C ARG A 465 37.15 16.53 17.31
N TRP A 466 37.10 17.78 16.87
CA TRP A 466 38.07 18.33 15.93
C TRP A 466 39.50 18.25 16.50
N ARG A 467 39.71 18.66 17.75
CA ARG A 467 41.02 18.56 18.42
C ARG A 467 41.54 17.12 18.47
N GLN A 468 40.68 16.16 18.77
CA GLN A 468 41.04 14.73 18.75
C GLN A 468 41.46 14.28 17.35
N ILE A 469 40.76 14.72 16.31
CA ILE A 469 41.12 14.39 14.92
C ILE A 469 42.47 15.01 14.55
N VAL A 470 42.72 16.29 14.85
CA VAL A 470 43.99 16.96 14.57
C VAL A 470 45.14 16.27 15.30
N GLN A 471 44.95 15.87 16.56
CA GLN A 471 45.95 15.11 17.31
C GLN A 471 46.29 13.77 16.63
N ASN A 472 45.28 13.06 16.11
CA ASN A 472 45.45 11.73 15.54
C ASN A 472 45.89 11.72 14.06
N GLN A 473 45.49 12.73 13.28
CA GLN A 473 45.68 12.78 11.82
C GLN A 473 46.56 13.97 11.38
N GLY A 474 47.13 14.72 12.33
CA GLY A 474 47.84 16.00 12.11
C GLY A 474 48.70 16.11 10.85
N PRO A 475 49.68 15.20 10.60
CA PRO A 475 50.54 15.28 9.43
C PRO A 475 49.91 14.77 8.12
N ARG A 476 48.72 14.16 8.17
CA ARG A 476 48.03 13.66 6.97
C ARG A 476 47.32 14.80 6.25
N MET A 477 47.10 14.60 4.96
CA MET A 477 46.34 15.53 4.13
C MET A 477 44.90 15.68 4.65
N ALA A 478 44.45 16.91 4.85
CA ALA A 478 43.06 17.23 5.15
C ALA A 478 42.34 17.72 3.89
N VAL A 479 42.95 18.66 3.16
CA VAL A 479 42.34 19.29 1.98
C VAL A 479 43.29 19.21 0.80
N VAL A 480 42.75 18.84 -0.35
CA VAL A 480 43.42 18.86 -1.66
C VAL A 480 42.53 19.65 -2.64
N ASN A 481 43.02 20.78 -3.13
CA ASN A 481 42.36 21.61 -4.12
C ASN A 481 43.38 22.06 -5.18
N GLN A 482 43.42 21.39 -6.33
CA GLN A 482 44.44 21.60 -7.36
C GLN A 482 45.87 21.54 -6.76
N ASP A 483 46.62 22.64 -6.79
CA ASP A 483 47.98 22.75 -6.24
C ASP A 483 47.99 23.04 -4.73
N HIS A 484 46.85 23.45 -4.16
CA HIS A 484 46.71 23.78 -2.75
C HIS A 484 46.46 22.51 -1.92
N ARG A 485 47.37 22.26 -0.98
CA ARG A 485 47.42 21.03 -0.18
C ARG A 485 47.69 21.38 1.28
N LEU A 486 46.68 21.17 2.13
CA LEU A 486 46.81 21.38 3.57
C LEU A 486 46.71 20.07 4.34
N THR A 487 47.64 19.87 5.25
CA THR A 487 47.53 18.85 6.30
C THR A 487 46.52 19.25 7.38
N PHE A 488 46.08 18.31 8.21
CA PHE A 488 45.20 18.61 9.35
C PHE A 488 45.80 19.66 10.29
N ASN A 489 47.11 19.59 10.55
CA ASN A 489 47.81 20.59 11.37
C ASN A 489 47.81 21.99 10.74
N GLN A 490 48.08 22.08 9.44
CA GLN A 490 48.08 23.38 8.74
C GLN A 490 46.68 23.98 8.68
N LEU A 491 45.66 23.16 8.37
CA LEU A 491 44.28 23.59 8.36
C LEU A 491 43.83 24.07 9.75
N ASN A 492 44.20 23.35 10.81
CA ASN A 492 43.91 23.75 12.18
C ASN A 492 44.57 25.08 12.54
N ALA A 493 45.86 25.24 12.22
CA ALA A 493 46.58 26.48 12.52
C ALA A 493 45.96 27.71 11.81
N GLN A 494 45.57 27.56 10.54
CA GLN A 494 44.85 28.61 9.82
C GLN A 494 43.48 28.91 10.43
N ALA A 495 42.72 27.87 10.80
CA ALA A 495 41.40 28.03 11.39
C ALA A 495 41.46 28.64 12.80
N GLU A 496 42.46 28.29 13.63
CA GLU A 496 42.69 28.89 14.95
C GLU A 496 43.05 30.36 14.85
N ALA A 497 43.93 30.73 13.91
CA ALA A 497 44.29 32.13 13.67
C ALA A 497 43.07 32.97 13.23
N LEU A 498 42.19 32.39 12.41
CA LEU A 498 40.95 33.04 11.99
C LEU A 498 39.92 33.11 13.13
N ALA A 499 39.78 32.03 13.91
CA ALA A 499 38.87 31.97 15.06
C ALA A 499 39.24 33.00 16.13
N ALA A 500 40.55 33.19 16.41
CA ALA A 500 41.03 34.19 17.34
C ALA A 500 40.58 35.61 16.97
N GLN A 501 40.42 35.89 15.68
CA GLN A 501 39.95 37.20 15.21
C GLN A 501 38.43 37.34 15.33
N PHE A 502 37.65 36.28 15.14
CA PHE A 502 36.22 36.31 15.43
C PHE A 502 35.97 36.62 16.92
N LEU A 503 36.84 36.14 17.80
CA LEU A 503 36.77 36.41 19.24
C LEU A 503 37.12 37.86 19.61
N THR A 504 37.73 38.65 18.73
CA THR A 504 37.96 40.10 18.96
C THR A 504 36.76 40.99 18.64
N LEU A 505 35.76 40.45 17.93
CA LEU A 505 34.54 41.21 17.61
C LEU A 505 33.64 41.32 18.86
N PRO A 506 32.82 42.37 18.99
CA PRO A 506 31.88 42.49 20.09
C PRO A 506 30.86 41.34 20.08
N GLN A 507 30.66 40.63 21.21
CA GLN A 507 29.73 39.48 21.29
C GLN A 507 28.73 39.64 22.43
N ALA A 508 27.47 39.95 22.10
CA ALA A 508 26.32 39.79 23.01
C ALA A 508 25.62 38.43 22.80
N GLU A 509 25.65 37.92 21.58
CA GLU A 509 25.11 36.64 21.11
C GLU A 509 26.18 35.90 20.28
N PRO A 510 26.00 34.61 19.94
CA PRO A 510 26.93 33.93 19.03
C PRO A 510 26.95 34.64 17.67
N LEU A 511 28.16 34.98 17.19
CA LEU A 511 28.33 35.64 15.89
C LEU A 511 27.80 34.79 14.73
N ARG A 512 27.22 35.42 13.73
CA ARG A 512 26.81 34.80 12.46
C ARG A 512 27.79 35.19 11.37
N ILE A 513 28.52 34.21 10.84
CA ILE A 513 29.57 34.40 9.84
C ILE A 513 29.07 33.91 8.48
N ALA A 514 28.83 34.83 7.55
CA ALA A 514 28.49 34.48 6.18
C ALA A 514 29.77 34.18 5.38
N LEU A 515 29.87 32.96 4.85
CA LEU A 515 30.97 32.49 4.03
C LEU A 515 30.50 32.44 2.57
N ILE A 516 30.93 33.40 1.77
CA ILE A 516 30.61 33.48 0.33
C ILE A 516 31.87 33.11 -0.45
N LEU A 517 32.21 31.81 -0.41
CA LEU A 517 33.48 31.27 -0.90
C LEU A 517 33.23 30.03 -1.77
N PRO A 518 34.05 29.80 -2.81
CA PRO A 518 33.95 28.57 -3.59
C PRO A 518 34.37 27.37 -2.74
N ARG A 519 34.04 26.16 -3.21
CA ARG A 519 34.56 24.91 -2.63
C ARG A 519 36.09 24.95 -2.62
N GLY A 520 36.69 24.73 -1.46
CA GLY A 520 38.15 24.75 -1.32
C GLY A 520 38.60 25.01 0.11
N GLU A 521 39.91 25.22 0.26
CA GLU A 521 40.54 25.41 1.58
C GLU A 521 39.96 26.59 2.36
N ALA A 522 39.78 27.75 1.72
CA ALA A 522 39.32 28.96 2.41
C ALA A 522 37.93 28.79 3.04
N LEU A 523 37.00 28.12 2.34
CA LEU A 523 35.66 27.83 2.85
C LEU A 523 35.73 26.91 4.08
N ILE A 524 36.52 25.83 4.00
CA ILE A 524 36.68 24.89 5.11
C ILE A 524 37.35 25.55 6.32
N THR A 525 38.41 26.32 6.08
CA THR A 525 39.08 27.11 7.12
C THR A 525 38.08 28.04 7.81
N GLY A 526 37.22 28.74 7.04
CA GLY A 526 36.17 29.61 7.58
C GLY A 526 35.14 28.86 8.43
N MET A 527 34.67 27.70 7.98
CA MET A 527 33.70 26.88 8.72
C MET A 527 34.30 26.34 10.03
N ILE A 528 35.53 25.83 10.00
CA ILE A 528 36.22 25.33 11.19
C ILE A 528 36.52 26.49 12.15
N ALA A 529 36.94 27.65 11.65
CA ALA A 529 37.19 28.82 12.47
C ALA A 529 35.92 29.30 13.19
N ALA A 530 34.78 29.34 12.48
CA ALA A 530 33.48 29.68 13.07
C ALA A 530 33.12 28.67 14.17
N MET A 531 33.30 27.37 13.92
CA MET A 531 33.07 26.32 14.91
C MET A 531 33.99 26.44 16.14
N LEU A 532 35.28 26.72 15.95
CA LEU A 532 36.26 26.92 17.03
C LEU A 532 35.94 28.16 17.88
N SER A 533 35.46 29.24 17.26
CA SER A 533 35.01 30.45 17.96
C SER A 533 33.56 30.40 18.43
N ARG A 534 32.86 29.27 18.21
CA ARG A 534 31.42 29.07 18.52
C ARG A 534 30.49 30.08 17.86
N ALA A 535 30.89 30.54 16.68
CA ALA A 535 30.07 31.31 15.77
C ALA A 535 29.26 30.36 14.86
N VAL A 536 28.12 30.85 14.39
CA VAL A 536 27.22 30.17 13.46
C VAL A 536 27.67 30.48 12.04
N TRP A 537 28.06 29.48 11.25
CA TRP A 537 28.42 29.74 9.85
C TRP A 537 27.22 29.66 8.91
N ILE A 538 27.27 30.41 7.82
CA ILE A 538 26.24 30.45 6.78
C ILE A 538 26.95 30.36 5.45
N ASN A 539 26.77 29.25 4.73
CA ASN A 539 27.43 29.07 3.44
C ASN A 539 26.53 29.60 2.32
N LEU A 540 27.07 30.52 1.51
CA LEU A 540 26.45 30.98 0.29
C LEU A 540 27.37 30.66 -0.89
N ASP A 541 26.81 30.12 -1.96
CA ASP A 541 27.60 29.74 -3.14
C ASP A 541 27.86 30.97 -4.02
N PRO A 542 29.13 31.39 -4.23
CA PRO A 542 29.45 32.55 -5.05
C PRO A 542 29.04 32.40 -6.52
N ALA A 543 28.76 31.19 -7.00
CA ALA A 543 28.23 30.95 -8.34
C ALA A 543 26.75 31.35 -8.48
N GLN A 544 26.05 31.65 -7.38
CA GLN A 544 24.66 32.13 -7.45
C GLN A 544 24.60 33.55 -8.03
N PRO A 545 23.48 33.91 -8.71
CA PRO A 545 23.30 35.26 -9.22
C PRO A 545 23.45 36.33 -8.13
N ALA A 546 24.17 37.41 -8.43
CA ALA A 546 24.48 38.47 -7.46
C ALA A 546 23.24 39.03 -6.75
N ASN A 547 22.13 39.22 -7.46
CA ASN A 547 20.87 39.69 -6.86
C ASN A 547 20.32 38.71 -5.81
N ARG A 548 20.41 37.41 -6.10
CA ARG A 548 19.99 36.36 -5.16
C ARG A 548 20.89 36.36 -3.92
N LEU A 549 22.21 36.48 -4.11
CA LEU A 549 23.16 36.59 -3.00
C LEU A 549 22.88 37.80 -2.11
N LYS A 550 22.62 38.99 -2.69
CA LYS A 550 22.24 40.19 -1.92
C LYS A 550 20.98 39.96 -1.09
N THR A 551 19.94 39.39 -1.71
CA THR A 551 18.68 39.08 -1.01
C THR A 551 18.89 38.10 0.13
N LEU A 552 19.63 37.01 -0.10
CA LEU A 552 19.93 36.03 0.95
C LEU A 552 20.75 36.66 2.07
N LEU A 553 21.82 37.37 1.71
CA LEU A 553 22.72 38.02 2.65
C LEU A 553 21.97 38.99 3.58
N ALA A 554 21.06 39.81 3.03
CA ALA A 554 20.22 40.70 3.82
C ALA A 554 19.33 39.96 4.84
N GLN A 555 18.96 38.71 4.58
CA GLN A 555 18.16 37.87 5.49
C GLN A 555 19.00 37.13 6.55
N THR A 556 20.32 37.02 6.36
CA THR A 556 21.19 36.26 7.27
C THR A 556 21.36 36.92 8.64
N GLY A 557 21.31 38.25 8.68
CA GLY A 557 21.76 39.02 9.84
C GLY A 557 23.21 38.68 10.21
N ALA A 558 24.07 38.45 9.22
CA ALA A 558 25.48 38.14 9.43
C ALA A 558 26.23 39.32 10.07
N ASP A 559 27.00 39.05 11.11
CA ASP A 559 27.85 40.02 11.80
C ASP A 559 29.17 40.25 11.03
N LEU A 560 29.60 39.23 10.27
CA LEU A 560 30.80 39.28 9.44
C LEU A 560 30.60 38.47 8.17
N ILE A 561 31.09 38.98 7.04
CA ILE A 561 31.10 38.31 5.75
C ILE A 561 32.54 38.03 5.33
N ILE A 562 32.82 36.79 4.92
CA ILE A 562 34.11 36.40 4.37
C ILE A 562 33.93 36.04 2.90
N SER A 563 34.68 36.72 2.03
CA SER A 563 34.64 36.49 0.59
C SER A 563 35.91 36.99 -0.11
N SER A 564 35.90 37.07 -1.44
CA SER A 564 36.95 37.72 -2.23
C SER A 564 36.74 39.23 -2.32
N CYS A 565 37.83 39.98 -2.57
CA CYS A 565 37.76 41.42 -2.88
C CYS A 565 36.76 41.72 -4.02
N ALA A 566 36.84 40.95 -5.10
CA ALA A 566 35.98 41.13 -6.28
C ALA A 566 34.49 41.00 -5.94
N LEU A 567 34.13 39.99 -5.13
CA LEU A 567 32.73 39.76 -4.79
C LEU A 567 32.21 40.79 -3.77
N ARG A 568 33.06 41.27 -2.86
CA ARG A 568 32.75 42.41 -1.98
C ARG A 568 32.38 43.65 -2.80
N GLU A 569 33.20 44.02 -3.78
CA GLU A 569 32.95 45.18 -4.64
C GLU A 569 31.65 45.04 -5.45
N GLN A 570 31.36 43.84 -5.93
CA GLN A 570 30.13 43.55 -6.68
C GLN A 570 28.87 43.57 -5.80
N LEU A 571 28.95 42.98 -4.61
CA LEU A 571 27.78 42.78 -3.76
C LEU A 571 27.47 44.01 -2.90
N ASP A 572 28.50 44.70 -2.43
CA ASP A 572 28.39 45.77 -1.43
C ASP A 572 29.27 47.00 -1.75
N PRO A 573 29.01 47.69 -2.89
CA PRO A 573 29.79 48.87 -3.26
C PRO A 573 29.63 50.05 -2.28
N GLN A 574 28.58 50.04 -1.45
CA GLN A 574 28.30 51.07 -0.46
C GLN A 574 28.82 50.72 0.95
N GLN A 575 29.45 49.57 1.12
CA GLN A 575 30.02 49.09 2.39
C GLN A 575 28.99 49.04 3.53
N CYS A 576 27.79 48.53 3.23
CA CYS A 576 26.71 48.37 4.20
C CYS A 576 26.93 47.22 5.18
N TRP A 577 27.81 46.26 4.87
CA TRP A 577 28.14 45.13 5.73
C TRP A 577 29.60 45.12 6.16
N VAL A 578 29.92 44.33 7.19
CA VAL A 578 31.29 44.11 7.65
C VAL A 578 31.91 42.97 6.84
N TRP A 579 32.95 43.27 6.07
CA TRP A 579 33.64 42.30 5.22
C TRP A 579 35.06 42.02 5.69
N LYS A 580 35.49 40.78 5.43
CA LYS A 580 36.90 40.39 5.43
C LYS A 580 37.22 39.62 4.16
N THR A 581 38.33 39.96 3.52
CA THR A 581 38.70 39.34 2.27
C THR A 581 39.76 38.26 2.46
N ILE A 582 39.76 37.23 1.62
CA ILE A 582 40.76 36.14 1.69
C ILE A 582 42.14 36.59 1.19
N GLU A 583 42.17 37.65 0.39
CA GLU A 583 43.37 38.30 -0.15
C GLU A 583 44.11 39.13 0.92
N ASP A 584 43.44 39.50 2.01
CA ASP A 584 44.05 40.10 3.19
C ASP A 584 44.88 39.02 3.92
N HIS A 585 46.10 38.72 3.43
CA HIS A 585 47.00 37.66 3.92
C HIS A 585 47.47 37.78 5.37
N GLN A 586 46.93 38.72 6.15
CA GLN A 586 47.36 39.02 7.50
C GLN A 586 46.36 38.50 8.53
N PHE A 587 46.21 37.18 8.61
CA PHE A 587 45.55 36.55 9.75
C PHE A 587 46.58 36.38 10.86
N HIS A 588 46.88 37.47 11.57
CA HIS A 588 47.81 37.42 12.71
C HIS A 588 47.19 36.65 13.88
N PRO A 589 47.95 35.82 14.59
CA PRO A 589 47.48 35.22 15.83
C PRO A 589 47.23 36.34 16.87
N ALA A 590 45.97 36.50 17.29
CA ALA A 590 45.65 37.31 18.45
C ALA A 590 45.94 36.51 19.74
N ALA A 591 46.27 37.20 20.83
CA ALA A 591 46.47 36.59 22.14
C ALA A 591 45.21 35.82 22.58
N GLN A 592 45.38 34.66 23.22
CA GLN A 592 44.29 33.90 23.81
C GLN A 592 43.45 34.81 24.70
N THR A 593 42.20 35.06 24.30
CA THR A 593 41.20 35.69 25.16
C THR A 593 40.51 34.65 26.03
N ASP A 594 39.95 35.12 27.15
CA ASP A 594 39.46 34.31 28.27
C ASP A 594 38.57 33.13 27.89
N ALA A 595 38.60 32.12 28.78
CA ALA A 595 37.95 30.83 28.61
C ALA A 595 36.53 30.95 28.03
N PRO A 596 36.18 30.14 27.01
CA PRO A 596 34.86 30.22 26.39
C PRO A 596 33.78 29.98 27.46
N ARG A 597 32.68 30.75 27.36
CA ARG A 597 31.42 30.54 28.11
C ARG A 597 31.05 29.04 28.22
N PRO A 598 30.26 28.58 29.19
CA PRO A 598 29.83 27.17 29.24
C PRO A 598 29.20 26.71 27.91
N PHE A 599 29.52 25.50 27.45
CA PHE A 599 28.92 24.92 26.24
C PHE A 599 27.49 24.46 26.50
N THR A 600 26.58 24.83 25.61
CA THR A 600 25.22 24.27 25.59
C THR A 600 25.02 23.44 24.31
N PRO A 601 24.52 22.19 24.41
CA PRO A 601 24.27 21.34 23.23
C PRO A 601 23.31 21.94 22.19
N ARG A 602 22.51 22.95 22.57
CA ARG A 602 21.52 23.62 21.72
C ARG A 602 22.06 24.84 20.97
N GLU A 603 23.34 25.15 21.10
CA GLU A 603 23.96 26.22 20.31
C GLU A 603 23.90 25.94 18.81
N ALA A 604 23.51 26.94 18.03
CA ALA A 604 23.51 26.88 16.58
C ALA A 604 24.94 26.62 16.04
N ALA A 605 25.07 25.70 15.11
CA ALA A 605 26.31 25.43 14.37
C ALA A 605 26.28 26.14 13.02
N TYR A 606 25.19 25.99 12.26
CA TYR A 606 25.07 26.62 10.95
C TYR A 606 23.64 26.98 10.59
N ILE A 607 23.51 27.84 9.58
CA ILE A 607 22.25 28.14 8.92
C ILE A 607 22.37 27.76 7.44
N VAL A 608 21.40 27.01 6.94
CA VAL A 608 21.26 26.68 5.50
C VAL A 608 19.94 27.23 4.98
N TYR A 609 19.96 27.83 3.79
CA TYR A 609 18.77 28.42 3.19
C TYR A 609 18.11 27.45 2.20
N THR A 610 16.82 27.16 2.41
CA THR A 610 16.00 26.36 1.50
C THR A 610 15.08 27.26 0.67
N SER A 611 14.59 26.78 -0.48
CA SER A 611 13.80 27.58 -1.42
C SER A 611 12.45 28.09 -0.87
N GLY A 612 11.93 27.47 0.21
CA GLY A 612 10.66 27.83 0.83
C GLY A 612 9.44 27.57 -0.08
N THR A 613 8.38 26.98 0.46
CA THR A 613 7.14 26.74 -0.30
C THR A 613 6.44 28.02 -0.78
N THR A 614 6.76 29.17 -0.17
CA THR A 614 6.22 30.49 -0.49
C THR A 614 7.06 31.26 -1.53
N GLY A 615 8.14 30.67 -2.06
CA GLY A 615 9.08 31.32 -2.99
C GLY A 615 10.12 32.24 -2.34
N THR A 616 9.95 32.56 -1.05
CA THR A 616 10.96 33.27 -0.25
C THR A 616 11.85 32.27 0.46
N PRO A 617 13.20 32.37 0.33
CA PRO A 617 14.12 31.48 1.02
C PRO A 617 13.93 31.51 2.55
N LYS A 618 14.08 30.36 3.21
CA LYS A 618 14.00 30.23 4.67
C LYS A 618 15.30 29.66 5.24
N GLY A 619 15.83 30.30 6.27
CA GLY A 619 17.03 29.83 6.97
C GLY A 619 16.67 28.75 8.00
N VAL A 620 17.19 27.54 7.80
CA VAL A 620 17.11 26.44 8.76
C VAL A 620 18.31 26.53 9.69
N VAL A 621 18.05 26.75 10.98
CA VAL A 621 19.08 26.80 12.03
C VAL A 621 19.32 25.39 12.55
N VAL A 622 20.54 24.88 12.35
CA VAL A 622 20.94 23.56 12.84
C VAL A 622 21.86 23.71 14.04
N ASN A 623 21.58 22.97 15.11
CA ASN A 623 22.36 23.01 16.33
C ASN A 623 23.59 22.07 16.28
N SER A 624 24.56 22.36 17.13
CA SER A 624 25.84 21.64 17.21
C SER A 624 25.67 20.19 17.59
N ALA A 625 24.74 19.85 18.48
CA ALA A 625 24.49 18.48 18.88
C ALA A 625 23.89 17.63 17.74
N SER A 626 22.98 18.19 16.95
CA SER A 626 22.39 17.53 15.78
C SER A 626 23.45 17.25 14.72
N LEU A 627 24.31 18.23 14.41
CA LEU A 627 25.40 18.03 13.46
C LEU A 627 26.41 17.00 13.99
N PHE A 628 26.76 17.03 15.27
CA PHE A 628 27.64 16.03 15.87
C PHE A 628 27.03 14.64 15.78
N ASN A 629 25.75 14.48 16.15
CA ASN A 629 25.04 13.21 16.05
C ASN A 629 25.08 12.65 14.63
N PHE A 630 24.82 13.49 13.63
CA PHE A 630 24.92 13.10 12.22
C PHE A 630 26.32 12.62 11.84
N ILE A 631 27.37 13.35 12.25
CA ILE A 631 28.77 12.99 11.99
C ILE A 631 29.12 11.62 12.55
N GLU A 632 28.73 11.34 13.80
CA GLU A 632 28.97 10.05 14.46
C GLU A 632 28.14 8.93 13.82
N ALA A 633 26.86 9.18 13.53
CA ALA A 633 25.98 8.23 12.87
C ALA A 633 26.52 7.79 11.49
N MET A 634 27.21 8.69 10.80
CA MET A 634 27.81 8.43 9.48
C MET A 634 29.22 7.86 9.55
N ALA A 635 29.86 7.73 10.73
CA ALA A 635 31.26 7.33 10.85
C ALA A 635 31.58 6.00 10.16
N GLY A 636 30.69 5.00 10.27
CA GLY A 636 30.84 3.68 9.62
C GLY A 636 30.61 3.66 8.11
N VAL A 637 30.16 4.77 7.52
CA VAL A 637 29.93 4.93 6.07
C VAL A 637 31.20 5.42 5.37
N TYR A 638 32.01 6.25 6.04
CA TYR A 638 33.22 6.82 5.44
C TYR A 638 34.34 5.78 5.29
N PRO A 639 34.83 5.53 4.06
CA PRO A 639 36.01 4.68 3.83
C PRO A 639 37.29 5.37 4.32
N GLN A 640 38.42 4.66 4.27
CA GLN A 640 39.72 5.23 4.67
C GLN A 640 40.27 6.23 3.64
N ASN A 641 39.98 5.98 2.37
CA ASN A 641 40.41 6.82 1.25
C ASN A 641 39.68 8.18 1.20
N PRO A 642 40.20 9.16 0.45
CA PRO A 642 39.64 10.50 0.37
C PRO A 642 38.19 10.56 -0.14
N VAL A 643 37.48 11.62 0.24
CA VAL A 643 36.13 11.94 -0.25
C VAL A 643 36.24 13.02 -1.32
N LEU A 644 35.54 12.84 -2.45
CA LEU A 644 35.44 13.87 -3.49
C LEU A 644 34.25 14.79 -3.20
N SER A 645 34.50 16.10 -3.15
CA SER A 645 33.45 17.09 -2.93
C SER A 645 33.00 17.78 -4.22
N LEU A 646 31.68 17.72 -4.47
CA LEU A 646 30.97 18.18 -5.66
C LEU A 646 29.70 19.00 -5.33
N CYS A 647 29.11 18.81 -4.16
CA CYS A 647 27.90 19.51 -3.75
C CYS A 647 28.14 21.01 -3.67
N SER A 648 27.15 21.81 -4.08
CA SER A 648 27.22 23.25 -3.88
C SER A 648 27.28 23.56 -2.37
N PRO A 649 28.17 24.48 -1.93
CA PRO A 649 28.26 24.88 -0.52
C PRO A 649 26.95 25.37 0.10
N ALA A 650 26.02 25.84 -0.73
CA ALA A 650 24.72 26.35 -0.29
C ALA A 650 23.73 25.24 0.14
N PHE A 651 24.03 23.97 -0.13
CA PHE A 651 23.24 22.84 0.36
C PHE A 651 23.97 22.14 1.51
N ASP A 652 23.21 21.69 2.50
CA ASP A 652 23.74 20.95 3.64
C ASP A 652 24.33 19.57 3.27
N ALA A 653 23.93 18.98 2.14
CA ALA A 653 24.59 17.80 1.56
C ALA A 653 26.11 17.99 1.36
N PHE A 654 26.58 19.23 1.14
CA PHE A 654 28.02 19.55 1.12
C PHE A 654 28.74 19.14 2.41
N LEU A 655 28.05 19.16 3.55
CA LEU A 655 28.62 18.77 4.84
C LEU A 655 28.91 17.26 4.93
N ILE A 656 28.27 16.41 4.11
CA ILE A 656 28.65 14.99 3.99
C ILE A 656 30.05 14.90 3.39
N GLU A 657 30.30 15.64 2.32
CA GLU A 657 31.55 15.56 1.55
C GLU A 657 32.70 16.32 2.22
N SER A 658 32.40 17.24 3.15
CA SER A 658 33.36 18.15 3.77
C SER A 658 33.54 17.89 5.27
N ILE A 659 32.76 18.57 6.12
CA ILE A 659 32.88 18.49 7.58
C ILE A 659 32.72 17.06 8.09
N GLY A 660 31.75 16.30 7.56
CA GLY A 660 31.54 14.90 7.90
C GLY A 660 32.75 14.02 7.59
N ALA A 661 33.39 14.22 6.43
CA ALA A 661 34.62 13.52 6.06
C ALA A 661 35.79 13.90 6.99
N LEU A 662 36.02 15.20 7.20
CA LEU A 662 37.12 15.71 8.02
C LEU A 662 36.99 15.28 9.49
N PHE A 663 35.79 15.32 10.07
CA PHE A 663 35.55 14.91 11.46
C PHE A 663 35.59 13.38 11.67
N ASN A 664 35.61 12.63 10.57
CA ASN A 664 35.92 11.20 10.54
C ASN A 664 37.36 10.92 10.09
N GLY A 665 38.22 11.95 10.04
CA GLY A 665 39.65 11.83 9.77
C GLY A 665 39.99 11.51 8.31
N ARG A 666 39.11 11.89 7.37
CA ARG A 666 39.30 11.66 5.92
C ARG A 666 39.75 12.93 5.23
N SER A 667 40.58 12.78 4.20
CA SER A 667 40.93 13.88 3.32
C SER A 667 39.77 14.23 2.40
N VAL A 668 39.65 15.51 2.04
CA VAL A 668 38.67 16.01 1.06
C VAL A 668 39.40 16.50 -0.18
N VAL A 669 38.99 15.98 -1.34
CA VAL A 669 39.45 16.42 -2.65
C VAL A 669 38.35 17.30 -3.25
N PHE A 670 38.66 18.55 -3.58
CA PHE A 670 37.69 19.46 -4.17
C PHE A 670 37.71 19.39 -5.69
N ALA A 671 36.55 19.18 -6.30
CA ALA A 671 36.38 19.40 -7.73
C ALA A 671 36.03 20.87 -8.01
N ASP A 672 36.80 21.49 -8.90
CA ASP A 672 36.47 22.81 -9.45
C ASP A 672 35.17 22.75 -10.28
N ALA A 673 34.68 23.93 -10.69
CA ALA A 673 33.42 24.04 -11.42
C ALA A 673 33.43 23.25 -12.74
N GLU A 674 34.55 23.31 -13.48
CA GLU A 674 34.69 22.61 -14.75
C GLU A 674 34.73 21.09 -14.59
N ALA A 675 35.46 20.58 -13.59
CA ALA A 675 35.50 19.17 -13.26
C ALA A 675 34.11 18.70 -12.80
N ALA A 676 33.41 19.47 -11.98
CA ALA A 676 32.06 19.13 -11.52
C ALA A 676 31.03 18.97 -12.67
N GLU A 677 31.28 19.55 -13.84
CA GLU A 677 30.43 19.40 -15.04
C GLU A 677 30.98 18.42 -16.08
N ASN A 678 32.21 17.93 -15.89
CA ASN A 678 32.91 17.07 -16.84
C ASN A 678 33.21 15.67 -16.25
N PRO A 679 32.46 14.62 -16.64
CA PRO A 679 32.65 13.27 -16.11
C PRO A 679 34.03 12.68 -16.35
N ALA A 680 34.72 13.04 -17.43
CA ALA A 680 36.07 12.56 -17.72
C ALA A 680 37.11 13.16 -16.76
N ARG A 681 36.97 14.45 -16.43
CA ARG A 681 37.81 15.10 -15.42
C ARG A 681 37.53 14.57 -14.01
N LEU A 682 36.27 14.28 -13.67
CA LEU A 682 35.95 13.61 -12.41
C LEU A 682 36.58 12.23 -12.32
N ALA A 683 36.57 11.46 -13.41
CA ALA A 683 37.22 10.16 -13.46
C ALA A 683 38.73 10.26 -13.18
N ASP A 684 39.41 11.24 -13.80
CA ASP A 684 40.83 11.52 -13.56
C ASP A 684 41.10 11.89 -12.09
N LEU A 685 40.26 12.75 -11.48
CA LEU A 685 40.40 13.08 -10.06
C LEU A 685 40.21 11.85 -9.15
N ILE A 686 39.20 11.02 -9.42
CA ILE A 686 38.93 9.80 -8.66
C ILE A 686 40.15 8.87 -8.71
N LEU A 687 40.71 8.65 -9.89
CA LEU A 687 41.85 7.75 -10.09
C LEU A 687 43.15 8.32 -9.52
N ARG A 688 43.43 9.61 -9.76
CA ARG A 688 44.67 10.28 -9.33
C ARG A 688 44.78 10.38 -7.81
N HIS A 689 43.67 10.66 -7.13
CA HIS A 689 43.64 10.86 -5.68
C HIS A 689 43.15 9.63 -4.91
N HIS A 690 42.92 8.51 -5.60
CA HIS A 690 42.37 7.29 -5.02
C HIS A 690 41.12 7.56 -4.18
N VAL A 691 40.17 8.32 -4.73
CA VAL A 691 38.93 8.68 -4.02
C VAL A 691 38.19 7.41 -3.63
N GLY A 692 37.81 7.30 -2.36
CA GLY A 692 37.06 6.18 -1.82
C GLY A 692 35.55 6.42 -1.77
N MET A 693 35.11 7.68 -1.66
CA MET A 693 33.70 7.99 -1.48
C MET A 693 33.22 9.15 -2.35
N LEU A 694 32.00 8.99 -2.85
CA LEU A 694 31.23 10.03 -3.51
C LEU A 694 29.81 10.12 -2.93
N SER A 695 29.31 11.34 -2.74
CA SER A 695 27.92 11.62 -2.40
C SER A 695 27.26 12.46 -3.49
N LEU A 696 26.04 12.14 -3.91
CA LEU A 696 25.33 12.87 -4.98
C LEU A 696 23.86 12.45 -5.07
N THR A 697 23.06 13.14 -5.89
CA THR A 697 21.70 12.67 -6.18
C THR A 697 21.69 11.49 -7.16
N PRO A 698 20.70 10.59 -7.09
CA PRO A 698 20.51 9.52 -8.06
C PRO A 698 20.56 10.00 -9.52
N SER A 699 19.90 11.11 -9.84
CA SER A 699 19.89 11.66 -11.20
C SER A 699 21.28 12.10 -11.67
N ARG A 700 22.06 12.76 -10.80
CA ARG A 700 23.43 13.20 -11.13
C ARG A 700 24.37 12.02 -11.34
N LEU A 701 24.26 10.97 -10.51
CA LEU A 701 25.03 9.74 -10.68
C LEU A 701 24.71 9.06 -12.01
N GLN A 702 23.42 8.97 -12.35
CA GLN A 702 22.99 8.37 -13.61
C GLN A 702 23.53 9.14 -14.82
N ALA A 703 23.57 10.47 -14.76
CA ALA A 703 24.16 11.30 -15.81
C ALA A 703 25.66 11.01 -16.00
N TYR A 704 26.44 10.97 -14.92
CA TYR A 704 27.88 10.70 -14.98
C TYR A 704 28.20 9.29 -15.49
N LEU A 705 27.42 8.28 -15.08
CA LEU A 705 27.60 6.90 -15.50
C LEU A 705 27.39 6.66 -17.00
N ARG A 706 26.79 7.61 -17.73
CA ARG A 706 26.72 7.56 -19.20
C ARG A 706 28.11 7.67 -19.84
N HIS A 707 29.06 8.32 -19.18
CA HIS A 707 30.42 8.48 -19.68
C HIS A 707 31.31 7.28 -19.31
N PRO A 708 31.98 6.62 -20.28
CA PRO A 708 32.78 5.42 -20.02
C PRO A 708 33.90 5.61 -18.98
N ALA A 709 34.64 6.72 -19.07
CA ALA A 709 35.74 7.00 -18.13
C ALA A 709 35.25 7.09 -16.67
N PHE A 710 34.13 7.78 -16.42
CA PHE A 710 33.56 7.87 -15.07
C PHE A 710 33.08 6.50 -14.58
N ARG A 711 32.46 5.71 -15.45
CA ARG A 711 32.03 4.35 -15.12
C ARG A 711 33.19 3.47 -14.69
N GLN A 712 34.34 3.56 -15.37
CA GLN A 712 35.56 2.86 -14.98
C GLN A 712 36.07 3.35 -13.63
N ALA A 713 36.17 4.67 -13.43
CA ALA A 713 36.62 5.24 -12.15
C ALA A 713 35.70 4.88 -10.98
N ALA A 714 34.38 4.85 -11.20
CA ALA A 714 33.39 4.47 -10.18
C ALA A 714 33.56 3.02 -9.68
N SER A 715 34.22 2.14 -10.44
CA SER A 715 34.57 0.79 -9.97
C SER A 715 35.64 0.77 -8.88
N GLN A 716 36.40 1.85 -8.72
CA GLN A 716 37.46 2.01 -7.71
C GLN A 716 36.94 2.64 -6.40
N LEU A 717 35.70 3.17 -6.42
CA LEU A 717 35.09 3.72 -5.22
C LEU A 717 34.77 2.60 -4.23
N GLU A 718 34.94 2.88 -2.94
CA GLU A 718 34.56 2.00 -1.84
C GLU A 718 33.11 2.25 -1.38
N CYS A 719 32.63 3.48 -1.54
CA CYS A 719 31.33 3.91 -1.04
C CYS A 719 30.64 4.92 -1.97
N LEU A 720 29.34 4.71 -2.21
CA LEU A 720 28.48 5.62 -2.94
C LEU A 720 27.24 5.93 -2.10
N VAL A 721 27.08 7.19 -1.72
CA VAL A 721 25.90 7.67 -0.97
C VAL A 721 25.01 8.47 -1.90
N CYS A 722 23.78 8.01 -2.11
CA CYS A 722 22.77 8.76 -2.86
C CYS A 722 21.67 9.29 -1.94
N GLY A 723 21.26 10.55 -2.12
CA GLY A 723 20.17 11.15 -1.36
C GLY A 723 19.51 12.32 -2.08
N GLY A 724 18.44 12.86 -1.50
CA GLY A 724 17.70 14.01 -2.02
C GLY A 724 16.63 13.68 -3.08
N GLU A 725 16.63 12.47 -3.64
CA GLU A 725 15.63 12.01 -4.62
C GLU A 725 15.28 10.52 -4.39
N ALA A 726 14.16 10.05 -4.95
CA ALA A 726 13.83 8.64 -4.95
C ALA A 726 14.87 7.82 -5.74
N TYR A 727 15.35 6.72 -5.16
CA TYR A 727 16.41 5.91 -5.76
C TYR A 727 15.86 4.95 -6.84
N PRO A 728 16.22 5.09 -8.13
CA PRO A 728 15.64 4.27 -9.20
C PRO A 728 16.15 2.83 -9.18
N SER A 729 15.24 1.85 -9.35
CA SER A 729 15.61 0.42 -9.40
C SER A 729 16.56 0.09 -10.56
N ALA A 730 16.44 0.79 -11.68
CA ALA A 730 17.32 0.63 -12.84
C ALA A 730 18.76 1.07 -12.52
N LEU A 731 18.93 2.17 -11.77
CA LEU A 731 20.25 2.66 -11.35
C LEU A 731 20.94 1.64 -10.43
N LEU A 732 20.22 1.09 -9.45
CA LEU A 732 20.78 0.06 -8.57
C LEU A 732 21.25 -1.18 -9.36
N ARG A 733 20.46 -1.65 -10.33
CA ARG A 733 20.84 -2.79 -11.19
C ARG A 733 22.09 -2.49 -12.02
N GLN A 734 22.27 -1.26 -12.50
CA GLN A 734 23.46 -0.86 -13.24
C GLN A 734 24.69 -0.82 -12.33
N LEU A 735 24.59 -0.18 -11.16
CA LEU A 735 25.70 -0.06 -10.21
C LEU A 735 26.21 -1.43 -9.74
N LYS A 736 25.31 -2.36 -9.41
CA LYS A 736 25.69 -3.74 -9.01
C LYS A 736 26.48 -4.51 -10.06
N ARG A 737 26.44 -4.09 -11.33
CA ARG A 737 27.22 -4.71 -12.42
C ARG A 737 28.61 -4.09 -12.59
N TRP A 738 28.82 -2.87 -12.11
CA TRP A 738 29.98 -2.05 -12.48
C TRP A 738 30.90 -1.70 -11.30
N THR A 739 30.39 -1.76 -10.07
CA THR A 739 31.18 -1.46 -8.88
C THR A 739 30.85 -2.43 -7.76
N ALA A 740 31.87 -2.70 -6.93
CA ALA A 740 31.73 -3.44 -5.67
C ALA A 740 31.54 -2.49 -4.46
N ALA A 741 31.43 -1.17 -4.69
CA ALA A 741 31.21 -0.18 -3.66
C ALA A 741 29.98 -0.50 -2.80
N ARG A 742 30.06 -0.14 -1.51
CA ARG A 742 28.88 -0.10 -0.64
C ARG A 742 27.95 0.99 -1.16
N LEU A 743 26.71 0.62 -1.46
CA LEU A 743 25.71 1.53 -2.03
C LEU A 743 24.74 1.96 -0.94
N TYR A 744 24.55 3.25 -0.74
CA TYR A 744 23.62 3.79 0.25
C TYR A 744 22.52 4.63 -0.38
N ASN A 745 21.29 4.44 0.09
CA ASN A 745 20.20 5.36 -0.09
C ASN A 745 19.97 6.11 1.23
N GLN A 746 20.07 7.43 1.20
CA GLN A 746 19.94 8.30 2.36
C GLN A 746 18.75 9.23 2.15
N TYR A 747 18.02 9.49 3.24
CA TYR A 747 16.95 10.47 3.24
C TYR A 747 17.04 11.36 4.47
N GLY A 748 16.85 12.66 4.27
CA GLY A 748 16.53 13.62 5.32
C GLY A 748 16.34 15.02 4.75
N PRO A 749 15.41 15.81 5.31
CA PRO A 749 15.29 17.23 5.00
C PRO A 749 16.34 18.04 5.77
N SER A 750 16.62 19.28 5.33
CA SER A 750 17.57 20.16 6.01
C SER A 750 17.16 20.47 7.46
N GLU A 751 15.86 20.55 7.72
CA GLU A 751 15.25 20.73 9.04
C GLU A 751 15.59 19.62 10.02
N ALA A 752 16.02 18.46 9.53
CA ALA A 752 16.41 17.31 10.34
C ALA A 752 17.91 16.98 10.22
N THR A 753 18.72 17.96 9.80
CA THR A 753 20.19 17.88 9.72
C THR A 753 20.68 16.86 8.70
N ILE A 754 20.62 17.21 7.40
CA ILE A 754 21.23 16.48 6.27
C ILE A 754 20.58 15.13 5.96
N GLY A 755 20.52 14.21 6.91
CA GLY A 755 20.00 12.86 6.75
C GLY A 755 19.51 12.29 8.08
N VAL A 756 18.33 11.66 8.07
CA VAL A 756 17.71 11.04 9.27
C VAL A 756 17.59 9.54 9.17
N CYS A 757 17.62 8.97 7.97
CA CYS A 757 17.58 7.53 7.78
C CYS A 757 18.42 7.11 6.57
N MET A 758 18.85 5.85 6.60
CA MET A 758 19.72 5.30 5.58
C MET A 758 19.50 3.80 5.38
N LYS A 759 19.62 3.36 4.12
CA LYS A 759 19.61 1.94 3.72
C LYS A 759 20.86 1.59 2.93
N GLU A 760 21.57 0.55 3.37
CA GLU A 760 22.54 -0.11 2.50
C GLU A 760 21.82 -0.97 1.45
N LEU A 761 22.13 -0.71 0.18
CA LEU A 761 21.52 -1.33 -0.99
C LEU A 761 22.37 -2.44 -1.64
N THR A 762 23.64 -2.59 -1.24
CA THR A 762 24.61 -3.55 -1.80
C THR A 762 24.01 -4.95 -1.94
N HIS A 763 23.40 -5.46 -0.86
CA HIS A 763 22.72 -6.76 -0.82
C HIS A 763 21.19 -6.66 -0.63
N ALA A 764 20.62 -5.46 -0.75
CA ALA A 764 19.18 -5.27 -0.52
C ALA A 764 18.33 -5.85 -1.67
N ARG A 765 17.22 -6.49 -1.29
CA ARG A 765 16.17 -6.97 -2.20
C ARG A 765 15.14 -5.88 -2.56
N ARG A 766 15.00 -4.85 -1.71
CA ARG A 766 14.08 -3.73 -1.89
C ARG A 766 14.81 -2.42 -1.62
N ILE A 767 14.45 -1.40 -2.39
CA ILE A 767 14.90 -0.03 -2.17
C ILE A 767 13.93 0.62 -1.20
N THR A 768 14.43 1.06 -0.05
CA THR A 768 13.68 1.83 0.95
C THR A 768 14.55 2.99 1.45
N ALA A 769 13.96 3.95 2.17
CA ALA A 769 14.73 4.99 2.85
C ALA A 769 15.60 4.42 4.00
N GLY A 770 15.24 3.23 4.52
CA GLY A 770 16.02 2.47 5.48
C GLY A 770 15.54 2.64 6.91
N GLN A 771 16.48 2.52 7.86
CA GLN A 771 16.22 2.71 9.28
C GLN A 771 16.68 4.09 9.71
N PRO A 772 16.09 4.67 10.78
CA PRO A 772 16.60 5.90 11.37
C PRO A 772 18.09 5.76 11.70
N LEU A 773 18.84 6.83 11.50
CA LEU A 773 20.19 6.95 12.03
C LEU A 773 20.13 6.94 13.58
N PRO A 774 21.23 6.55 14.26
CA PRO A 774 21.35 6.72 15.71
C PRO A 774 20.92 8.13 16.15
N GLY A 775 20.11 8.22 17.20
CA GLY A 775 19.55 9.48 17.70
C GLY A 775 18.35 10.03 16.92
N CYS A 776 17.87 9.36 15.87
CA CYS A 776 16.68 9.76 15.09
C CYS A 776 15.48 8.84 15.35
N ARG A 777 14.26 9.36 15.11
CA ARG A 777 13.01 8.60 15.04
C ARG A 777 12.22 9.06 13.80
N LEU A 778 11.59 8.12 13.11
CA LEU A 778 10.76 8.32 11.91
C LEU A 778 9.27 8.24 12.25
#